data_AF-A0AB74L0W3-F1
#
_entry.id   AF-A0AB74L0W3-F1
#
_cell.length_a   1.000
_cell.length_b   1.000
_cell.length_c   1.000
_cell.angle_alpha   90.00
_cell.angle_beta   90.00
_cell.angle_gamma   90.00
#
_symmetry.space_group_name_H-M   'P 1'
#
loop_
_entity.id
_entity.type
_entity.pdbx_description
1 polymer ?
#
loop_
_entity_poly.entity_id
_entity_poly.type
_entity_poly.pdbx_seq_one_letter_code
_entity_poly.pdbx_strand_id
1 'polypeptide(L)'
;MINTKLTPLALVIASLSAPASANLIISEYVEGSSNNKAVELYNTSSAELSLDGYTISLYSNGNGDLADPNNSLALTGTLAANATYVIVNAGSADELKANADTESTITYFNGDDALVLTKDGAIVDSFGQLGVDPGSAWDEGGVSTQNKTLRRKATVTTGRTDATSAFNPSDEWGQFDQDDFSNIGQYGESTEPTPEPEPVTPLECGAAKTLISAIQGEGGDSPLINTEVEVEGVVTADFQGDDQLKGFFISSLAADVDTNPLTSEGVFVYFADTDVAVGDHVRVKGSVAEYYSATQLGDVSQVEICATGLSTDATAITLPVTDVADLEAYEGMLVTIAQPLVVNNNYGLGRYGEVDLGTERLYQGTQVALPGDAANAVEAENLKKQILIDDGSTKQNLDPIAYPGTGLDAYNTLRLGDTVNTITGVMGYSFDRYRIHPTVQPEFTATNPRTDAPELNEDADLRVASFNVLNYFNGDGQGAGFPTSRGADSEEEFTRQEAKLVSAITAINADVIGLMEIENDGFGENSAIASLVSALNDEDAENTYAFVDFGVDQIGTDAITTALIYRSNKVSEVGKAAHTTVEPFDYSNRPPIAQSFQSLESEEIFTVAVAHLKSKGGCGSAEGNNADLGDGQACWNEIRVAGANAYADWLATYPTEVEDEDIILVGDMNAYAMEDPIRAFADKGLKSAVAELDGDTLGYSYSFSGRIGSLDHALVSESMLAKVVAATDWHINADEPISLDYNLEYKSSTQQASLYADDAYRASDHDPVIVDIQSAEPVPEQQAPVIEVQQSFEIVENSEVGAVIGQLVFSDGDADYTPVVSFSIEGEHADAIAISATGEITVAKELDFEEEDKLTLMIRAEDSAGNLSEAQLLYINITNDVADDVTEEDEAEEESKDDDSGSFAWLSLLALPFALRRRMKK
;
A
#
# COMPACT_ATOMS: atom_id res chain seq x y z
N MET A 1 -4.45 -50.88 70.68
CA MET A 1 -3.44 -51.01 71.74
C MET A 1 -2.46 -49.87 71.61
N ILE A 2 -2.28 -49.09 72.69
CA ILE A 2 -1.10 -48.26 73.04
C ILE A 2 -0.84 -47.07 72.08
N ASN A 3 -1.36 -45.86 72.31
CA ASN A 3 -0.99 -44.83 73.31
C ASN A 3 0.50 -44.42 73.33
N THR A 4 0.81 -43.31 72.65
CA THR A 4 1.85 -42.36 73.10
C THR A 4 1.34 -40.92 72.98
N LYS A 5 1.64 -40.17 74.04
CA LYS A 5 1.08 -38.90 74.47
C LYS A 5 1.64 -37.73 73.69
N LEU A 6 0.83 -36.69 73.49
CA LEU A 6 1.25 -35.30 73.64
C LEU A 6 0.10 -34.49 74.25
N THR A 7 0.47 -33.65 75.20
CA THR A 7 -0.30 -32.99 76.24
C THR A 7 -1.22 -31.87 75.76
N PRO A 8 -2.32 -31.60 76.48
CA PRO A 8 -3.14 -30.41 76.28
C PRO A 8 -2.55 -29.23 77.09
N LEU A 9 -2.31 -28.10 76.44
CA LEU A 9 -2.36 -26.81 77.12
C LEU A 9 -3.03 -25.81 76.20
N ALA A 10 -4.26 -25.50 76.59
CA ALA A 10 -5.04 -24.41 76.07
C ALA A 10 -4.55 -23.08 76.65
N LEU A 11 -4.88 -22.03 75.90
CA LEU A 11 -5.36 -20.73 76.39
C LEU A 11 -4.31 -19.68 76.83
N VAL A 12 -4.53 -18.48 76.28
CA VAL A 12 -4.04 -17.15 76.67
C VAL A 12 -2.70 -16.73 76.07
N ILE A 13 -2.74 -16.13 74.86
CA ILE A 13 -2.39 -14.72 74.60
C ILE A 13 -3.29 -14.23 73.45
N ALA A 14 -4.50 -13.77 73.77
CA ALA A 14 -5.18 -12.76 72.97
C ALA A 14 -4.87 -11.43 73.65
N SER A 15 -3.68 -10.89 73.39
CA SER A 15 -3.35 -9.51 73.73
C SER A 15 -3.83 -8.63 72.58
N LEU A 16 -4.62 -7.63 72.92
CA LEU A 16 -5.19 -6.63 72.03
C LEU A 16 -4.15 -6.11 71.01
N SER A 17 -4.34 -6.41 69.73
CA SER A 17 -3.88 -5.53 68.66
C SER A 17 -4.94 -4.43 68.55
N ALA A 18 -4.78 -3.35 69.30
CA ALA A 18 -5.45 -2.11 68.91
C ALA A 18 -4.93 -1.75 67.50
N PRO A 19 -5.78 -1.28 66.56
CA PRO A 19 -5.27 -0.74 65.31
C PRO A 19 -4.23 0.32 65.68
N ALA A 20 -3.04 0.22 65.09
CA ALA A 20 -2.04 1.26 65.23
C ALA A 20 -2.63 2.50 64.55
N SER A 21 -3.28 3.36 65.33
CA SER A 21 -3.61 4.71 64.89
C SER A 21 -2.29 5.43 64.79
N ALA A 22 -1.69 5.41 63.60
CA ALA A 22 -0.61 6.32 63.29
C ALA A 22 -1.18 7.73 63.22
N ASN A 23 -0.40 8.68 63.71
CA ASN A 23 -0.81 10.08 63.76
C ASN A 23 -0.27 10.85 62.53
N LEU A 24 -0.09 10.17 61.39
CA LEU A 24 0.34 10.76 60.13
C LEU A 24 -0.67 10.34 59.06
N ILE A 25 -1.21 11.31 58.36
CA ILE A 25 -2.20 11.11 57.29
C ILE A 25 -1.78 11.91 56.06
N ILE A 26 -2.25 11.51 54.88
CA ILE A 26 -2.21 12.32 53.66
C ILE A 26 -3.26 13.43 53.83
N SER A 27 -2.86 14.68 53.67
CA SER A 27 -3.71 15.86 53.89
C SER A 27 -4.00 16.67 52.64
N GLU A 28 -3.11 16.67 51.65
CA GLU A 28 -3.30 17.36 50.37
C GLU A 28 -2.68 16.55 49.24
N TYR A 29 -3.36 16.51 48.10
CA TYR A 29 -2.95 15.88 46.85
C TYR A 29 -3.06 16.92 45.75
N VAL A 30 -1.98 17.20 45.05
CA VAL A 30 -1.92 18.22 44.00
C VAL A 30 -1.61 17.53 42.70
N GLU A 31 -2.58 17.51 41.78
CA GLU A 31 -2.40 17.16 40.38
C GLU A 31 -2.60 18.42 39.51
N GLY A 32 -1.56 19.24 39.46
CA GLY A 32 -1.52 20.49 38.70
C GLY A 32 -1.15 20.32 37.23
N SER A 33 -0.96 21.44 36.53
CA SER A 33 -0.51 21.45 35.13
C SER A 33 0.93 20.93 35.01
N SER A 34 1.23 20.23 33.91
CA SER A 34 2.57 19.66 33.65
C SER A 34 3.11 18.87 34.86
N ASN A 35 4.26 19.27 35.41
CA ASN A 35 4.93 18.64 36.54
C ASN A 35 4.54 19.24 37.91
N ASN A 36 3.52 20.10 38.02
CA ASN A 36 3.05 20.62 39.31
C ASN A 36 2.35 19.51 40.11
N LYS A 37 3.12 18.61 40.70
CA LYS A 37 2.63 17.46 41.46
C LYS A 37 3.17 17.48 42.87
N ALA A 38 2.30 17.31 43.87
CA ALA A 38 2.69 17.26 45.27
C ALA A 38 1.77 16.41 46.15
N VAL A 39 2.32 15.92 47.25
CA VAL A 39 1.59 15.24 48.32
C VAL A 39 2.00 15.86 49.66
N GLU A 40 1.01 16.23 50.47
CA GLU A 40 1.23 16.68 51.84
C GLU A 40 0.85 15.59 52.84
N LEU A 41 1.69 15.42 53.85
CA LEU A 41 1.42 14.59 55.01
C LEU A 41 1.23 15.46 56.26
N TYR A 42 0.25 15.17 57.09
CA TYR A 42 -0.06 15.94 58.30
C TYR A 42 0.06 15.12 59.59
N ASN A 43 0.78 15.65 60.57
CA ASN A 43 0.86 15.07 61.91
C ASN A 43 -0.38 15.43 62.74
N THR A 44 -1.32 14.49 62.85
CA THR A 44 -2.59 14.66 63.59
C THR A 44 -2.44 14.66 65.11
N SER A 45 -1.24 14.39 65.65
CA SER A 45 -1.03 14.36 67.09
C SER A 45 -0.66 15.72 67.68
N SER A 46 -0.97 15.87 68.98
CA SER A 46 -0.52 17.01 69.77
C SER A 46 0.94 16.91 70.23
N ALA A 47 1.75 16.03 69.64
CA ALA A 47 3.16 15.79 69.98
C ALA A 47 4.02 15.69 68.72
N GLU A 48 5.33 15.89 68.87
CA GLU A 48 6.27 15.62 67.80
C GLU A 48 6.27 14.13 67.43
N LEU A 49 6.25 13.84 66.14
CA LEU A 49 6.22 12.50 65.57
C LEU A 49 7.55 12.19 64.88
N SER A 50 8.11 11.00 65.12
CA SER A 50 9.22 10.50 64.31
C SER A 50 8.70 9.90 63.01
N LEU A 51 9.28 10.32 61.89
CA LEU A 51 8.96 9.82 60.55
C LEU A 51 9.69 8.51 60.23
N ASP A 52 10.67 8.10 61.03
CA ASP A 52 11.46 6.88 60.80
C ASP A 52 10.57 5.64 60.73
N GLY A 53 10.64 4.87 59.64
CA GLY A 53 9.81 3.67 59.43
C GLY A 53 8.45 3.97 58.79
N TYR A 54 8.13 5.23 58.49
CA TYR A 54 7.07 5.54 57.53
C TYR A 54 7.58 5.41 56.09
N THR A 55 6.73 4.93 55.19
CA THR A 55 7.01 4.88 53.75
C THR A 55 5.76 5.21 52.99
N ILE A 56 5.84 6.18 52.07
CA ILE A 56 4.78 6.45 51.09
C ILE A 56 5.18 5.84 49.75
N SER A 57 4.23 5.18 49.11
CA SER A 57 4.43 4.46 47.85
C SER A 57 3.36 4.83 46.84
N LEU A 58 3.77 4.93 45.57
CA LEU A 58 2.94 5.11 44.39
C LEU A 58 2.68 3.77 43.71
N TYR A 59 1.43 3.52 43.35
CA TYR A 59 0.97 2.35 42.62
C TYR A 59 0.23 2.83 41.37
N SER A 60 0.89 2.69 40.22
CA SER A 60 0.37 3.25 38.98
C SER A 60 -0.89 2.53 38.54
N ASN A 61 -1.89 3.30 38.08
CA ASN A 61 -3.21 2.80 37.67
C ASN A 61 -3.83 1.86 38.73
N GLY A 62 -3.58 2.14 40.00
CA GLY A 62 -4.01 1.31 41.12
C GLY A 62 -3.44 -0.11 41.13
N ASN A 63 -2.18 -0.34 40.73
CA ASN A 63 -1.51 -1.66 40.83
C ASN A 63 -1.81 -2.39 42.16
N GLY A 64 -2.23 -3.66 42.08
CA GLY A 64 -2.74 -4.46 43.20
C GLY A 64 -1.71 -5.12 44.12
N ASP A 65 -0.43 -5.16 43.74
CA ASP A 65 0.60 -5.81 44.56
C ASP A 65 1.26 -4.84 45.53
N LEU A 66 0.83 -4.87 46.80
CA LEU A 66 1.40 -4.04 47.87
C LEU A 66 2.93 -4.23 48.03
N ALA A 67 3.47 -5.39 47.63
CA ALA A 67 4.90 -5.68 47.73
C ALA A 67 5.74 -5.08 46.59
N ASP A 68 5.12 -4.59 45.52
CA ASP A 68 5.81 -4.10 44.32
C ASP A 68 5.28 -2.71 43.85
N PRO A 69 5.55 -1.64 44.63
CA PRO A 69 5.19 -0.28 44.25
C PRO A 69 6.06 0.25 43.09
N ASN A 70 5.49 1.09 42.24
CA ASN A 70 6.20 1.75 41.14
C ASN A 70 7.30 2.69 41.66
N ASN A 71 6.99 3.45 42.71
CA ASN A 71 7.93 4.34 43.39
C ASN A 71 7.67 4.33 44.90
N SER A 72 8.72 4.48 45.70
CA SER A 72 8.59 4.58 47.17
C SER A 72 9.55 5.61 47.75
N LEU A 73 9.10 6.27 48.81
CA LEU A 73 9.89 7.19 49.62
C LEU A 73 9.84 6.78 51.09
N ALA A 74 10.97 6.34 51.63
CA ALA A 74 11.15 6.15 53.06
C ALA A 74 11.33 7.52 53.73
N LEU A 75 10.45 7.86 54.67
CA LEU A 75 10.50 9.12 55.40
C LEU A 75 11.49 9.00 56.57
N THR A 76 12.14 10.11 56.92
CA THR A 76 13.09 10.18 58.03
C THR A 76 12.98 11.49 58.78
N GLY A 77 13.45 11.52 60.03
CA GLY A 77 13.47 12.74 60.83
C GLY A 77 12.26 12.88 61.75
N THR A 78 11.93 14.12 62.14
CA THR A 78 10.82 14.43 63.05
C THR A 78 9.92 15.50 62.46
N LEU A 79 8.61 15.35 62.69
CA LEU A 79 7.58 16.30 62.30
C LEU A 79 6.88 16.83 63.55
N ALA A 80 6.87 18.15 63.74
CA ALA A 80 6.27 18.77 64.91
C ALA A 80 4.77 18.47 65.02
N ALA A 81 4.21 18.64 66.22
CA ALA A 81 2.77 18.50 66.45
C ALA A 81 1.97 19.42 65.52
N ASN A 82 0.96 18.89 64.83
CA ASN A 82 0.13 19.64 63.88
C ASN A 82 0.91 20.35 62.76
N ALA A 83 2.08 19.84 62.39
CA ALA A 83 2.84 20.30 61.24
C ALA A 83 2.60 19.40 60.02
N THR A 84 2.89 19.93 58.84
CA THR A 84 2.82 19.21 57.58
C THR A 84 4.21 18.91 57.02
N TYR A 85 4.29 17.91 56.15
CA TYR A 85 5.48 17.49 55.42
C TYR A 85 5.14 17.39 53.93
N VAL A 86 5.74 18.25 53.11
CA VAL A 86 5.37 18.40 51.69
C VAL A 86 6.40 17.71 50.79
N ILE A 87 5.91 16.82 49.93
CA ILE A 87 6.70 16.11 48.92
C ILE A 87 6.29 16.64 47.55
N VAL A 88 7.24 17.14 46.76
CA VAL A 88 6.96 17.73 45.43
C VAL A 88 7.70 17.01 44.30
N ASN A 89 7.22 17.17 43.07
CA ASN A 89 7.96 16.81 41.87
C ASN A 89 9.06 17.85 41.61
N ALA A 90 10.26 17.39 41.26
CA ALA A 90 11.41 18.26 40.97
C ALA A 90 11.16 19.25 39.81
N GLY A 91 10.26 18.90 38.88
CA GLY A 91 9.84 19.73 37.76
C GLY A 91 8.74 20.76 38.07
N SER A 92 8.24 20.82 39.31
CA SER A 92 7.17 21.75 39.69
C SER A 92 7.59 23.22 39.58
N ALA A 93 6.60 24.11 39.46
CA ALA A 93 6.75 25.55 39.54
C ALA A 93 7.41 25.98 40.87
N ASP A 94 8.12 27.11 40.85
CA ASP A 94 8.87 27.61 42.00
C ASP A 94 7.96 27.92 43.21
N GLU A 95 6.72 28.33 42.98
CA GLU A 95 5.72 28.57 44.04
C GLU A 95 5.41 27.30 44.83
N LEU A 96 5.20 26.17 44.16
CA LEU A 96 4.95 24.88 44.80
C LEU A 96 6.21 24.36 45.50
N LYS A 97 7.38 24.46 44.84
CA LYS A 97 8.67 24.03 45.42
C LYS A 97 9.08 24.84 46.65
N ALA A 98 8.62 26.08 46.80
CA ALA A 98 8.91 26.90 47.97
C ALA A 98 8.38 26.28 49.28
N ASN A 99 7.39 25.40 49.18
CA ASN A 99 6.79 24.70 50.32
C ASN A 99 7.36 23.30 50.55
N ALA A 100 8.30 22.83 49.71
CA ALA A 100 8.78 21.45 49.74
C ALA A 100 9.72 21.16 50.93
N ASP A 101 9.44 20.07 51.64
CA ASP A 101 10.42 19.45 52.55
C ASP A 101 11.34 18.49 51.79
N THR A 102 10.84 17.88 50.72
CA THR A 102 11.61 16.98 49.87
C THR A 102 11.05 16.87 48.46
N GLU A 103 11.90 16.43 47.53
CA GLU A 103 11.52 16.10 46.15
C GLU A 103 11.54 14.58 45.97
N SER A 104 10.56 14.03 45.27
CA SER A 104 10.49 12.57 45.08
C SER A 104 9.66 12.15 43.87
N THR A 105 10.04 11.04 43.25
CA THR A 105 9.34 10.41 42.12
C THR A 105 8.02 9.73 42.52
N ILE A 106 7.68 9.65 43.81
CA ILE A 106 6.33 9.25 44.24
C ILE A 106 5.24 10.21 43.73
N THR A 107 5.63 11.37 43.21
CA THR A 107 4.76 12.39 42.62
C THR A 107 4.50 12.19 41.13
N TYR A 108 4.97 11.10 40.53
CA TYR A 108 4.74 10.78 39.11
C TYR A 108 3.35 10.20 38.85
N PHE A 109 2.36 10.68 39.59
CA PHE A 109 0.96 10.29 39.44
C PHE A 109 0.22 11.20 38.46
N ASN A 110 -0.88 10.70 37.89
CA ASN A 110 -1.72 11.32 36.87
C ASN A 110 -3.21 10.94 37.00
N GLY A 111 -3.79 11.14 38.19
CA GLY A 111 -5.24 11.08 38.43
C GLY A 111 -5.80 9.69 38.71
N ASP A 112 -5.21 8.65 38.15
CA ASP A 112 -5.66 7.25 38.24
C ASP A 112 -4.77 6.37 39.13
N ASP A 113 -3.78 6.95 39.83
CA ASP A 113 -2.83 6.21 40.68
C ASP A 113 -3.15 6.23 42.17
N ALA A 114 -2.83 5.12 42.85
CA ALA A 114 -3.01 5.01 44.29
C ALA A 114 -1.71 5.37 45.05
N LEU A 115 -1.88 6.08 46.18
CA LEU A 115 -0.82 6.34 47.15
C LEU A 115 -1.11 5.60 48.45
N VAL A 116 -0.12 4.87 48.97
CA VAL A 116 -0.25 4.14 50.25
C VAL A 116 0.84 4.58 51.21
N LEU A 117 0.43 5.02 52.39
CA LEU A 117 1.31 5.36 53.50
C LEU A 117 1.33 4.17 54.47
N THR A 118 2.53 3.68 54.78
CA THR A 118 2.75 2.59 55.73
C THR A 118 3.63 3.03 56.89
N LYS A 119 3.49 2.35 58.04
CA LYS A 119 4.39 2.44 59.20
C LYS A 119 4.85 1.05 59.58
N ASP A 120 6.16 0.79 59.50
CA ASP A 120 6.76 -0.51 59.79
C ASP A 120 6.06 -1.66 59.02
N GLY A 121 5.64 -1.37 57.78
CA GLY A 121 4.93 -2.30 56.88
C GLY A 121 3.41 -2.39 57.06
N ALA A 122 2.83 -1.75 58.08
CA ALA A 122 1.38 -1.69 58.25
C ALA A 122 0.79 -0.45 57.55
N ILE A 123 -0.30 -0.61 56.79
CA ILE A 123 -1.00 0.52 56.15
C ILE A 123 -1.61 1.41 57.22
N VAL A 124 -1.31 2.70 57.14
CA VAL A 124 -1.81 3.73 58.05
C VAL A 124 -2.72 4.72 57.35
N ASP A 125 -2.55 4.88 56.03
CA ASP A 125 -3.40 5.71 55.20
C ASP A 125 -3.26 5.34 53.73
N SER A 126 -4.24 5.74 52.91
CA SER A 126 -4.20 5.55 51.46
C SER A 126 -5.14 6.50 50.73
N PHE A 127 -4.74 6.87 49.52
CA PHE A 127 -5.47 7.68 48.55
C PHE A 127 -5.57 6.89 47.23
N GLY A 128 -6.71 6.91 46.54
CA GLY A 128 -6.99 5.98 45.43
C GLY A 128 -7.33 4.56 45.92
N GLN A 129 -7.40 3.56 45.05
CA GLN A 129 -7.70 2.17 45.44
C GLN A 129 -6.66 1.20 44.88
N LEU A 130 -6.09 0.38 45.76
CA LEU A 130 -5.14 -0.66 45.37
C LEU A 130 -5.88 -1.83 44.70
N GLY A 131 -5.41 -2.25 43.54
CA GLY A 131 -5.94 -3.31 42.69
C GLY A 131 -7.03 -2.88 41.71
N VAL A 132 -7.29 -1.58 41.55
CA VAL A 132 -8.35 -1.05 40.69
C VAL A 132 -7.84 0.11 39.87
N ASP A 133 -7.91 -0.03 38.56
CA ASP A 133 -7.73 1.05 37.59
C ASP A 133 -9.07 1.79 37.41
N PRO A 134 -9.18 3.08 37.77
CA PRO A 134 -10.42 3.84 37.63
C PRO A 134 -10.64 4.40 36.21
N GLY A 135 -9.77 4.11 35.24
CA GLY A 135 -9.75 4.74 33.93
C GLY A 135 -8.84 5.96 33.96
N SER A 136 -9.40 7.17 33.89
CA SER A 136 -8.61 8.42 33.90
C SER A 136 -8.54 9.10 35.26
N ALA A 137 -9.49 8.83 36.16
CA ALA A 137 -9.56 9.42 37.48
C ALA A 137 -10.55 8.68 38.39
N TRP A 138 -10.38 8.81 39.71
CA TRP A 138 -11.51 8.62 40.60
C TRP A 138 -12.41 9.86 40.53
N ASP A 139 -13.57 9.71 39.91
CA ASP A 139 -14.56 10.78 39.74
C ASP A 139 -15.91 10.32 40.30
N GLU A 140 -16.18 10.69 41.55
CA GLU A 140 -17.45 10.38 42.19
C GLU A 140 -17.85 11.50 43.16
N GLY A 141 -19.15 11.80 43.22
CA GLY A 141 -19.70 12.78 44.17
C GLY A 141 -19.32 14.24 43.91
N GLY A 142 -18.91 14.57 42.67
CA GLY A 142 -18.49 15.91 42.28
C GLY A 142 -17.06 16.27 42.68
N VAL A 143 -16.25 15.26 43.01
CA VAL A 143 -14.81 15.39 43.26
C VAL A 143 -14.10 14.44 42.29
N SER A 144 -13.19 15.00 41.49
CA SER A 144 -12.30 14.27 40.59
C SER A 144 -10.85 14.41 41.05
N THR A 145 -10.07 13.36 40.89
CA THR A 145 -8.63 13.37 41.15
C THR A 145 -7.83 14.01 40.02
N GLN A 146 -8.29 13.86 38.76
CA GLN A 146 -7.58 14.33 37.57
C GLN A 146 -7.59 15.86 37.45
N ASN A 147 -6.40 16.45 37.24
CA ASN A 147 -6.20 17.89 37.06
C ASN A 147 -6.84 18.75 38.17
N LYS A 148 -6.71 18.34 39.43
CA LYS A 148 -7.25 19.05 40.60
C LYS A 148 -6.27 19.08 41.77
N THR A 149 -6.44 20.08 42.64
CA THR A 149 -5.93 20.04 44.01
C THR A 149 -7.04 19.49 44.93
N LEU A 150 -6.73 18.45 45.69
CA LEU A 150 -7.63 17.86 46.67
C LEU A 150 -7.08 18.06 48.09
N ARG A 151 -7.90 18.62 48.98
CA ARG A 151 -7.57 18.81 50.40
C ARG A 151 -8.45 17.93 51.26
N ARG A 152 -7.85 17.24 52.22
CA ARG A 152 -8.60 16.36 53.10
C ARG A 152 -9.47 17.17 54.04
N LYS A 153 -10.72 16.77 54.19
CA LYS A 153 -11.68 17.45 55.06
C LYS A 153 -11.18 17.39 56.50
N ALA A 154 -11.22 18.51 57.21
CA ALA A 154 -10.78 18.61 58.61
C ALA A 154 -11.52 17.65 59.58
N THR A 155 -12.69 17.14 59.18
CA THR A 155 -13.44 16.11 59.94
C THR A 155 -12.80 14.72 59.88
N VAL A 156 -11.89 14.47 58.94
CA VAL A 156 -11.17 13.21 58.78
C VAL A 156 -9.88 13.28 59.59
N THR A 157 -9.86 12.59 60.74
CA THR A 157 -8.74 12.64 61.69
C THR A 157 -7.90 11.36 61.72
N THR A 158 -8.24 10.39 60.88
CA THR A 158 -7.59 9.08 60.79
C THR A 158 -7.48 8.67 59.33
N GLY A 159 -6.36 8.06 58.96
CA GLY A 159 -6.15 7.56 57.61
C GLY A 159 -6.99 6.32 57.27
N ARG A 160 -7.11 6.04 55.98
CA ARG A 160 -7.78 4.84 55.44
C ARG A 160 -6.81 3.66 55.46
N THR A 161 -7.01 2.76 56.43
CA THR A 161 -6.09 1.64 56.72
C THR A 161 -6.31 0.39 55.88
N ASP A 162 -7.36 0.35 55.05
CA ASP A 162 -7.59 -0.69 54.04
C ASP A 162 -7.52 -0.06 52.64
N ALA A 163 -6.35 -0.18 52.01
CA ALA A 163 -6.09 0.39 50.69
C ALA A 163 -6.87 -0.29 49.55
N THR A 164 -7.44 -1.48 49.79
CA THR A 164 -8.20 -2.25 48.78
C THR A 164 -9.70 -1.93 48.79
N SER A 165 -10.17 -1.21 49.82
CA SER A 165 -11.56 -0.78 49.92
C SER A 165 -11.92 0.22 48.81
N ALA A 166 -13.20 0.26 48.44
CA ALA A 166 -13.70 1.20 47.43
C ALA A 166 -13.29 2.64 47.79
N PHE A 167 -12.76 3.37 46.82
CA PHE A 167 -12.34 4.76 47.01
C PHE A 167 -13.31 5.70 46.29
N ASN A 168 -14.08 6.45 47.08
CA ASN A 168 -14.84 7.60 46.62
C ASN A 168 -14.15 8.87 47.16
N PRO A 169 -13.58 9.73 46.31
CA PRO A 169 -12.82 10.88 46.77
C PRO A 169 -13.70 11.90 47.52
N SER A 170 -14.98 12.03 47.14
CA SER A 170 -15.90 12.98 47.78
C SER A 170 -16.23 12.65 49.23
N ASP A 171 -15.92 11.45 49.74
CA ASP A 171 -16.14 11.10 51.15
C ASP A 171 -15.19 11.90 52.06
N GLU A 172 -13.90 11.92 51.73
CA GLU A 172 -12.84 12.45 52.60
C GLU A 172 -12.18 13.73 52.08
N TRP A 173 -12.40 14.11 50.81
CA TRP A 173 -11.67 15.20 50.15
C TRP A 173 -12.60 16.32 49.66
N GLY A 174 -12.08 17.55 49.70
CA GLY A 174 -12.65 18.72 49.01
C GLY A 174 -11.82 19.05 47.78
N GLN A 175 -12.50 19.42 46.70
CA GLN A 175 -11.88 19.76 45.41
C GLN A 175 -11.61 21.26 45.28
N PHE A 176 -10.47 21.59 44.71
CA PHE A 176 -10.05 22.93 44.31
C PHE A 176 -9.57 22.91 42.85
N ASP A 177 -9.40 24.09 42.28
CA ASP A 177 -8.96 24.23 40.90
C ASP A 177 -7.54 23.66 40.69
N GLN A 178 -7.23 23.35 39.43
CA GLN A 178 -5.88 22.94 39.05
C GLN A 178 -4.89 24.04 39.46
N ASP A 179 -3.71 23.64 39.94
CA ASP A 179 -2.66 24.55 40.42
C ASP A 179 -3.06 25.45 41.62
N ASP A 180 -4.12 25.12 42.37
CA ASP A 180 -4.36 25.77 43.66
C ASP A 180 -3.34 25.27 44.70
N PHE A 181 -2.31 26.07 44.97
CA PHE A 181 -1.30 25.81 46.00
C PHE A 181 -1.55 26.57 47.31
N SER A 182 -2.69 27.24 47.46
CA SER A 182 -2.91 28.22 48.53
C SER A 182 -2.87 27.66 49.97
N ASN A 183 -3.04 26.35 50.15
CA ASN A 183 -2.99 25.69 51.46
C ASN A 183 -1.80 24.74 51.64
N ILE A 184 -0.99 24.49 50.60
CA ILE A 184 0.13 23.55 50.71
C ILE A 184 1.14 24.05 51.75
N GLY A 185 1.59 23.16 52.63
CA GLY A 185 2.42 23.51 53.79
C GLY A 185 1.62 23.96 55.01
N GLN A 186 0.28 23.87 54.99
CA GLN A 186 -0.61 24.24 56.09
C GLN A 186 -1.82 23.30 56.16
N TYR A 187 -2.17 22.79 57.35
CA TYR A 187 -3.36 21.94 57.52
C TYR A 187 -4.51 22.67 58.22
N GLY A 188 -5.66 22.74 57.54
CA GLY A 188 -6.91 23.31 58.06
C GLY A 188 -7.30 24.64 57.41
N GLU A 189 -8.52 25.12 57.69
CA GLU A 189 -9.02 26.38 57.12
C GLU A 189 -8.13 27.56 57.52
N SER A 190 -7.54 28.22 56.51
CA SER A 190 -7.02 29.57 56.64
C SER A 190 -8.12 30.49 57.19
N THR A 191 -7.79 31.27 58.21
CA THR A 191 -8.69 32.34 58.71
C THR A 191 -8.46 33.67 58.00
N GLU A 192 -7.56 33.72 57.02
CA GLU A 192 -7.50 34.82 56.07
C GLU A 192 -8.69 34.66 55.11
N PRO A 193 -9.54 35.69 54.93
CA PRO A 193 -10.54 35.63 53.88
C PRO A 193 -9.82 35.36 52.57
N THR A 194 -10.30 34.40 51.78
CA THR A 194 -9.95 34.30 50.37
C THR A 194 -10.07 35.72 49.81
N PRO A 195 -9.00 36.31 49.24
CA PRO A 195 -9.17 37.56 48.52
C PRO A 195 -10.29 37.30 47.52
N GLU A 196 -11.34 38.11 47.60
CA GLU A 196 -12.37 38.14 46.57
C GLU A 196 -11.61 38.23 45.25
N PRO A 197 -11.84 37.32 44.28
CA PRO A 197 -11.08 37.34 43.04
C PRO A 197 -11.15 38.76 42.51
N GLU A 198 -9.98 39.37 42.30
CA GLU A 198 -9.89 40.69 41.68
C GLU A 198 -10.81 40.65 40.47
N PRO A 199 -11.75 41.61 40.31
CA PRO A 199 -12.71 41.55 39.23
C PRO A 199 -11.94 41.47 37.91
N VAL A 200 -12.09 40.34 37.21
CA VAL A 200 -11.53 40.16 35.87
C VAL A 200 -12.02 41.31 35.02
N THR A 201 -11.09 42.13 34.55
CA THR A 201 -11.41 43.24 33.65
C THR A 201 -11.90 42.60 32.36
N PRO A 202 -13.17 42.83 31.95
CA PRO A 202 -13.70 42.24 30.73
C PRO A 202 -12.94 42.76 29.51
N LEU A 203 -12.84 41.92 28.49
CA LEU A 203 -12.29 42.33 27.19
C LEU A 203 -13.13 43.46 26.57
N GLU A 204 -12.46 44.49 26.07
CA GLU A 204 -13.08 45.61 25.34
C GLU A 204 -12.73 45.50 23.86
N CYS A 205 -13.74 45.19 23.03
CA CYS A 205 -13.59 45.13 21.59
C CYS A 205 -13.12 46.47 21.01
N GLY A 206 -12.15 46.42 20.09
CA GLY A 206 -11.51 47.59 19.49
C GLY A 206 -10.45 48.27 20.35
N ALA A 207 -10.15 47.75 21.55
CA ALA A 207 -9.00 48.19 22.33
C ALA A 207 -7.67 47.77 21.67
N ALA A 208 -6.56 48.36 22.10
CA ALA A 208 -5.23 48.00 21.62
C ALA A 208 -4.98 46.49 21.79
N LYS A 209 -4.44 45.85 20.75
CA LYS A 209 -4.29 44.39 20.65
C LYS A 209 -2.96 44.04 19.99
N THR A 210 -2.52 42.81 20.18
CA THR A 210 -1.45 42.20 19.40
C THR A 210 -2.03 41.75 18.06
N LEU A 211 -1.31 42.01 16.97
CA LEU A 211 -1.70 41.57 15.62
C LEU A 211 -1.37 40.08 15.47
N ILE A 212 -2.19 39.32 14.73
CA ILE A 212 -1.93 37.91 14.46
C ILE A 212 -0.60 37.74 13.72
N SER A 213 -0.29 38.60 12.74
CA SER A 213 1.00 38.57 12.04
C SER A 213 2.22 38.77 12.95
N ALA A 214 2.06 39.47 14.07
CA ALA A 214 3.10 39.64 15.08
C ALA A 214 3.21 38.45 16.04
N ILE A 215 2.11 37.71 16.25
CA ILE A 215 2.10 36.43 16.98
C ILE A 215 2.79 35.38 16.13
N GLN A 216 2.48 35.28 14.84
CA GLN A 216 3.10 34.33 13.92
C GLN A 216 4.59 34.63 13.67
N GLY A 217 4.91 35.84 13.20
CA GLY A 217 6.28 36.18 12.81
C GLY A 217 6.69 35.61 11.44
N GLU A 218 7.97 35.76 11.07
CA GLU A 218 8.51 35.37 9.75
C GLU A 218 9.17 33.97 9.73
N GLY A 219 9.26 33.29 10.86
CA GLY A 219 9.89 31.97 10.99
C GLY A 219 8.90 30.97 11.57
N GLY A 220 9.25 29.67 11.56
CA GLY A 220 8.37 28.61 12.03
C GLY A 220 8.19 28.47 13.55
N ASP A 221 8.71 29.42 14.33
CA ASP A 221 8.42 29.52 15.76
C ASP A 221 7.95 30.94 16.03
N SER A 222 6.91 31.09 16.85
CA SER A 222 6.43 32.41 17.24
C SER A 222 7.49 33.23 18.00
N PRO A 223 7.67 34.53 17.69
CA PRO A 223 8.53 35.41 18.48
C PRO A 223 7.94 35.79 19.86
N LEU A 224 6.69 35.40 20.13
CA LEU A 224 5.93 35.77 21.33
C LEU A 224 5.65 34.58 22.26
N ILE A 225 6.29 33.42 22.06
CA ILE A 225 6.14 32.24 22.92
C ILE A 225 6.22 32.61 24.42
N ASN A 226 5.32 32.04 25.23
CA ASN A 226 5.13 32.29 26.66
C ASN A 226 4.74 33.74 27.01
N THR A 227 4.18 34.48 26.05
CA THR A 227 3.65 35.83 26.28
C THR A 227 2.12 35.80 26.27
N GLU A 228 1.50 36.39 27.30
CA GLU A 228 0.07 36.66 27.31
C GLU A 228 -0.25 37.82 26.36
N VAL A 229 -1.21 37.60 25.46
CA VAL A 229 -1.63 38.57 24.44
C VAL A 229 -3.14 38.73 24.46
N GLU A 230 -3.60 39.90 24.01
CA GLU A 230 -4.98 40.11 23.60
C GLU A 230 -5.01 40.27 22.09
N VAL A 231 -5.76 39.43 21.39
CA VAL A 231 -5.87 39.40 19.92
C VAL A 231 -7.32 39.58 19.51
N GLU A 232 -7.56 40.05 18.29
CA GLU A 232 -8.89 39.97 17.67
C GLU A 232 -8.79 39.42 16.27
N GLY A 233 -9.79 38.64 15.89
CA GLY A 233 -9.93 38.09 14.54
C GLY A 233 -11.35 37.63 14.26
N VAL A 234 -11.58 37.17 13.04
CA VAL A 234 -12.83 36.52 12.61
C VAL A 234 -12.63 35.02 12.65
N VAL A 235 -13.52 34.29 13.31
CA VAL A 235 -13.52 32.83 13.33
C VAL A 235 -13.73 32.29 11.92
N THR A 236 -12.77 31.53 11.41
CA THR A 236 -12.78 30.94 10.07
C THR A 236 -13.02 29.43 10.06
N ALA A 237 -12.77 28.76 11.18
CA ALA A 237 -13.15 27.37 11.39
C ALA A 237 -13.41 27.11 12.86
N ASP A 238 -14.41 26.29 13.15
CA ASP A 238 -14.80 25.90 14.49
C ASP A 238 -14.66 24.38 14.63
N PHE A 239 -13.78 23.96 15.54
CA PHE A 239 -13.45 22.59 15.87
C PHE A 239 -13.55 22.35 17.39
N GLN A 240 -14.47 23.05 18.08
CA GLN A 240 -14.62 22.96 19.54
C GLN A 240 -15.28 21.64 20.01
N GLY A 241 -15.81 20.83 19.09
CA GLY A 241 -16.50 19.58 19.39
C GLY A 241 -15.64 18.53 20.08
N ASP A 242 -16.32 17.55 20.70
CA ASP A 242 -15.64 16.61 21.60
C ASP A 242 -14.63 15.67 20.93
N ASP A 243 -14.91 15.31 19.69
CA ASP A 243 -14.05 14.47 18.86
C ASP A 243 -13.22 15.32 17.87
N GLN A 244 -13.14 16.64 18.04
CA GLN A 244 -12.42 17.57 17.17
C GLN A 244 -11.16 18.12 17.84
N LEU A 245 -10.55 19.17 17.25
CA LEU A 245 -9.31 19.80 17.71
C LEU A 245 -9.42 20.57 19.05
N LYS A 246 -10.62 20.64 19.65
CA LYS A 246 -10.91 21.35 20.92
C LYS A 246 -10.59 22.85 20.87
N GLY A 247 -10.84 23.48 19.72
CA GLY A 247 -10.55 24.90 19.53
C GLY A 247 -11.12 25.44 18.23
N PHE A 248 -10.72 26.66 17.87
CA PHE A 248 -11.18 27.33 16.66
C PHE A 248 -10.06 28.16 16.04
N PHE A 249 -10.14 28.41 14.74
CA PHE A 249 -9.19 29.23 14.00
C PHE A 249 -9.75 30.63 13.82
N ILE A 250 -8.91 31.64 14.00
CA ILE A 250 -9.24 33.04 13.70
C ILE A 250 -8.30 33.60 12.64
N SER A 251 -8.84 34.44 11.76
CA SER A 251 -8.07 35.25 10.82
C SER A 251 -8.12 36.74 11.18
N SER A 252 -7.07 37.49 10.83
CA SER A 252 -7.00 38.93 11.08
C SER A 252 -8.20 39.69 10.55
N LEU A 253 -8.59 40.75 11.25
CA LEU A 253 -9.54 41.71 10.68
C LEU A 253 -8.92 42.37 9.45
N ALA A 254 -9.74 42.74 8.46
CA ALA A 254 -9.26 43.34 7.22
C ALA A 254 -8.42 44.63 7.40
N ALA A 255 -8.57 45.33 8.53
CA ALA A 255 -7.78 46.54 8.84
C ALA A 255 -6.42 46.23 9.50
N ASP A 256 -6.25 45.01 9.99
CA ASP A 256 -5.10 44.54 10.76
C ASP A 256 -4.15 43.67 9.93
N VAL A 257 -4.62 43.18 8.76
CA VAL A 257 -3.79 42.49 7.77
C VAL A 257 -2.65 43.40 7.33
N ASP A 258 -1.41 42.90 7.43
CA ASP A 258 -0.23 43.65 7.04
C ASP A 258 0.12 43.47 5.55
N THR A 259 1.36 43.81 5.17
CA THR A 259 1.83 43.68 3.79
C THR A 259 3.01 42.72 3.64
N ASN A 260 3.38 42.02 4.71
CA ASN A 260 4.50 41.10 4.74
C ASN A 260 4.03 39.71 4.32
N PRO A 261 4.44 39.21 3.15
CA PRO A 261 3.99 37.90 2.67
C PRO A 261 4.63 36.72 3.42
N LEU A 262 5.51 36.98 4.40
CA LEU A 262 6.18 35.96 5.20
C LEU A 262 5.50 35.71 6.55
N THR A 263 4.48 36.48 6.91
CA THR A 263 3.76 36.35 8.18
C THR A 263 2.35 35.87 7.91
N SER A 264 1.89 34.89 8.68
CA SER A 264 0.51 34.43 8.60
C SER A 264 -0.47 35.41 9.25
N GLU A 265 -1.67 35.48 8.68
CA GLU A 265 -2.81 36.23 9.19
C GLU A 265 -3.84 35.34 9.91
N GLY A 266 -3.48 34.09 10.22
CA GLY A 266 -4.31 33.14 10.94
C GLY A 266 -3.62 32.58 12.18
N VAL A 267 -4.39 32.17 13.19
CA VAL A 267 -3.87 31.47 14.37
C VAL A 267 -4.94 30.56 14.96
N PHE A 268 -4.51 29.42 15.50
CA PHE A 268 -5.40 28.51 16.23
C PHE A 268 -5.56 28.93 17.69
N VAL A 269 -6.78 28.83 18.22
CA VAL A 269 -7.11 29.11 19.61
C VAL A 269 -7.57 27.81 20.25
N TYR A 270 -6.75 27.24 21.13
CA TYR A 270 -7.05 26.01 21.85
C TYR A 270 -7.95 26.33 23.06
N PHE A 271 -9.25 26.42 22.81
CA PHE A 271 -10.26 26.76 23.81
C PHE A 271 -11.67 26.35 23.37
N ALA A 272 -12.42 25.71 24.26
CA ALA A 272 -13.77 25.20 23.97
C ALA A 272 -14.86 25.71 24.94
N ASP A 273 -14.51 26.45 26.01
CA ASP A 273 -15.49 26.80 27.05
C ASP A 273 -16.50 27.89 26.61
N THR A 274 -16.12 28.73 25.64
CA THR A 274 -17.03 29.68 24.99
C THR A 274 -17.29 29.23 23.57
N ASP A 275 -18.56 28.86 23.31
CA ASP A 275 -19.06 28.50 21.99
C ASP A 275 -18.96 29.68 21.01
N VAL A 276 -18.26 29.47 19.90
CA VAL A 276 -18.13 30.46 18.82
C VAL A 276 -18.66 29.90 17.51
N ALA A 277 -19.03 30.77 16.57
CA ALA A 277 -19.43 30.37 15.23
C ALA A 277 -18.52 30.96 14.16
N VAL A 278 -18.38 30.27 13.02
CA VAL A 278 -17.73 30.83 11.83
C VAL A 278 -18.38 32.16 11.45
N GLY A 279 -17.56 33.19 11.27
CA GLY A 279 -17.99 34.57 11.02
C GLY A 279 -18.14 35.43 12.28
N ASP A 280 -17.91 34.89 13.48
CA ASP A 280 -17.82 35.68 14.70
C ASP A 280 -16.52 36.46 14.73
N HIS A 281 -16.61 37.77 15.02
CA HIS A 281 -15.48 38.59 15.41
C HIS A 281 -15.27 38.41 16.90
N VAL A 282 -14.15 37.81 17.27
CA VAL A 282 -13.81 37.53 18.67
C VAL A 282 -12.61 38.35 19.12
N ARG A 283 -12.59 38.71 20.39
CA ARG A 283 -11.40 39.13 21.13
C ARG A 283 -11.02 38.02 22.09
N VAL A 284 -9.75 37.60 22.04
CA VAL A 284 -9.25 36.48 22.84
C VAL A 284 -8.09 36.96 23.69
N LYS A 285 -8.05 36.53 24.95
CA LYS A 285 -6.92 36.72 25.85
C LYS A 285 -6.35 35.36 26.25
N GLY A 286 -5.09 35.11 25.93
CA GLY A 286 -4.40 33.86 26.22
C GLY A 286 -2.89 33.97 26.01
N SER A 287 -2.18 32.89 26.27
CA SER A 287 -0.73 32.77 26.12
C SER A 287 -0.37 32.17 24.76
N VAL A 288 0.64 32.74 24.10
CA VAL A 288 1.19 32.16 22.87
C VAL A 288 2.05 30.94 23.20
N ALA A 289 1.81 29.82 22.51
CA ALA A 289 2.51 28.57 22.68
C ALA A 289 2.76 27.86 21.34
N GLU A 290 3.71 26.93 21.36
CA GLU A 290 3.93 25.97 20.27
C GLU A 290 3.38 24.60 20.68
N TYR A 291 2.62 23.96 19.81
CA TYR A 291 2.15 22.59 20.01
C TYR A 291 2.37 21.77 18.74
N TYR A 292 3.20 20.73 18.83
CA TYR A 292 3.75 20.04 17.67
C TYR A 292 4.41 20.96 16.63
N SER A 293 4.98 22.08 17.10
CA SER A 293 5.59 23.16 16.31
C SER A 293 4.61 23.96 15.44
N ALA A 294 3.33 23.99 15.84
CA ALA A 294 2.37 24.98 15.33
C ALA A 294 2.09 26.06 16.37
N THR A 295 2.01 27.31 15.90
CA THR A 295 1.70 28.48 16.72
C THR A 295 0.22 28.46 17.10
N GLN A 296 -0.06 28.54 18.40
CA GLN A 296 -1.42 28.62 18.92
C GLN A 296 -1.54 29.56 20.13
N LEU A 297 -2.77 29.92 20.46
CA LEU A 297 -3.13 30.51 21.76
C LEU A 297 -3.65 29.42 22.70
N GLY A 298 -2.92 29.20 23.78
CA GLY A 298 -3.30 28.37 24.92
C GLY A 298 -3.59 29.20 26.17
N ASP A 299 -3.86 28.54 27.30
CA ASP A 299 -4.19 29.18 28.59
C ASP A 299 -5.19 30.34 28.45
N VAL A 300 -6.20 30.14 27.61
CA VAL A 300 -7.16 31.18 27.26
C VAL A 300 -8.02 31.49 28.48
N SER A 301 -7.96 32.75 28.93
CA SER A 301 -8.64 33.21 30.15
C SER A 301 -9.95 33.94 29.87
N GLN A 302 -10.10 34.55 28.69
CA GLN A 302 -11.31 35.24 28.27
C GLN A 302 -11.49 35.19 26.75
N VAL A 303 -12.73 35.03 26.31
CA VAL A 303 -13.17 35.21 24.93
C VAL A 303 -14.41 36.11 24.93
N GLU A 304 -14.41 37.16 24.13
CA GLU A 304 -15.55 38.07 23.94
C GLU A 304 -15.96 38.10 22.46
N ILE A 305 -17.25 37.92 22.18
CA ILE A 305 -17.80 37.98 20.82
C ILE A 305 -18.22 39.43 20.52
N CYS A 306 -17.39 40.12 19.75
CA CYS A 306 -17.53 41.54 19.41
C CYS A 306 -18.63 41.81 18.37
N ALA A 307 -18.79 40.91 17.39
CA ALA A 307 -19.79 40.96 16.34
C ALA A 307 -19.96 39.57 15.71
N THR A 308 -21.03 39.37 14.94
CA THR A 308 -21.31 38.09 14.26
C THR A 308 -21.66 38.32 12.79
N GLY A 309 -21.54 37.28 11.97
CA GLY A 309 -21.92 37.31 10.55
C GLY A 309 -20.94 38.07 9.65
N LEU A 310 -19.67 38.17 10.06
CA LEU A 310 -18.58 38.61 9.19
C LEU A 310 -18.18 37.47 8.24
N SER A 311 -17.47 37.83 7.17
CA SER A 311 -16.90 36.89 6.22
C SER A 311 -15.42 37.18 6.02
N THR A 312 -14.62 36.13 5.94
CA THR A 312 -13.21 36.18 5.56
C THR A 312 -13.05 35.45 4.24
N ASP A 313 -12.34 36.06 3.29
CA ASP A 313 -12.04 35.42 2.02
C ASP A 313 -10.90 34.41 2.21
N ALA A 314 -11.05 33.22 1.63
CA ALA A 314 -9.98 32.22 1.64
C ALA A 314 -8.79 32.69 0.80
N THR A 315 -7.58 32.52 1.33
CA THR A 315 -6.34 32.87 0.63
C THR A 315 -6.00 31.79 -0.40
N ALA A 316 -5.87 32.19 -1.67
CA ALA A 316 -5.56 31.25 -2.73
C ALA A 316 -4.08 30.82 -2.66
N ILE A 317 -3.85 29.51 -2.62
CA ILE A 317 -2.53 28.88 -2.76
C ILE A 317 -2.55 27.86 -3.89
N THR A 318 -1.39 27.51 -4.42
CA THR A 318 -1.26 26.56 -5.53
C THR A 318 -0.11 25.59 -5.30
N LEU A 319 -0.26 24.38 -5.81
CA LEU A 319 0.81 23.38 -5.88
C LEU A 319 1.36 23.30 -7.33
N PRO A 320 2.66 23.01 -7.52
CA PRO A 320 3.66 22.82 -6.47
C PRO A 320 4.08 24.15 -5.83
N VAL A 321 4.50 24.08 -4.55
CA VAL A 321 5.19 25.19 -3.89
C VAL A 321 6.65 25.29 -4.35
N THR A 322 7.32 26.41 -4.08
CA THR A 322 8.75 26.53 -4.40
C THR A 322 9.60 25.80 -3.36
N ASP A 323 9.26 26.01 -2.08
CA ASP A 323 9.75 25.28 -0.92
C ASP A 323 8.56 24.87 -0.05
N VAL A 324 8.62 23.71 0.61
CA VAL A 324 7.56 23.28 1.54
C VAL A 324 7.44 24.25 2.71
N ALA A 325 8.55 24.85 3.14
CA ALA A 325 8.56 25.87 4.18
C ALA A 325 7.83 27.17 3.79
N ASP A 326 7.54 27.39 2.48
CA ASP A 326 6.73 28.53 2.06
C ASP A 326 5.28 28.44 2.58
N LEU A 327 4.82 27.25 3.00
CA LEU A 327 3.49 27.06 3.58
C LEU A 327 3.36 27.67 4.99
N GLU A 328 4.48 27.96 5.65
CA GLU A 328 4.53 28.60 6.98
C GLU A 328 3.79 29.94 7.00
N ALA A 329 3.93 30.73 5.94
CA ALA A 329 3.26 32.02 5.80
C ALA A 329 1.72 31.91 5.73
N TYR A 330 1.17 30.70 5.70
CA TYR A 330 -0.26 30.42 5.69
C TYR A 330 -0.73 29.66 6.94
N GLU A 331 0.13 29.35 7.91
CA GLU A 331 -0.24 28.58 9.10
C GLU A 331 -1.44 29.21 9.83
N GLY A 332 -2.50 28.44 10.07
CA GLY A 332 -3.73 28.90 10.72
C GLY A 332 -4.68 29.71 9.83
N MET A 333 -4.28 30.07 8.59
CA MET A 333 -5.13 30.83 7.67
C MET A 333 -6.18 29.94 7.01
N LEU A 334 -7.34 30.54 6.71
CA LEU A 334 -8.29 29.97 5.75
C LEU A 334 -7.69 30.06 4.34
N VAL A 335 -7.46 28.90 3.71
CA VAL A 335 -6.86 28.78 2.38
C VAL A 335 -7.78 28.07 1.41
N THR A 336 -7.53 28.27 0.11
CA THR A 336 -8.18 27.52 -0.96
C THR A 336 -7.18 27.13 -2.05
N ILE A 337 -7.23 25.86 -2.45
CA ILE A 337 -6.52 25.33 -3.62
C ILE A 337 -7.58 25.05 -4.68
N ALA A 338 -7.64 25.90 -5.71
CA ALA A 338 -8.61 25.79 -6.81
C ALA A 338 -7.93 25.25 -8.09
N GLN A 339 -7.37 24.05 -8.00
CA GLN A 339 -6.79 23.31 -9.11
C GLN A 339 -7.09 21.81 -8.95
N PRO A 340 -7.11 21.02 -10.04
CA PRO A 340 -7.19 19.57 -9.94
C PRO A 340 -6.00 19.02 -9.16
N LEU A 341 -6.27 18.21 -8.15
CA LEU A 341 -5.31 17.40 -7.42
C LEU A 341 -5.70 15.93 -7.49
N VAL A 342 -4.71 15.06 -7.36
CA VAL A 342 -4.80 13.60 -7.43
C VAL A 342 -4.56 13.02 -6.05
N VAL A 343 -5.36 12.04 -5.65
CA VAL A 343 -5.13 11.24 -4.43
C VAL A 343 -3.87 10.40 -4.63
N ASN A 344 -2.86 10.62 -3.80
CA ASN A 344 -1.60 9.88 -3.83
C ASN A 344 -1.42 8.95 -2.64
N ASN A 345 -2.07 9.22 -1.50
CA ASN A 345 -2.03 8.34 -0.33
C ASN A 345 -3.39 8.29 0.36
N ASN A 346 -3.90 7.08 0.62
CA ASN A 346 -5.13 6.82 1.39
C ASN A 346 -4.86 5.88 2.59
N TYR A 347 -3.60 5.62 2.94
CA TYR A 347 -3.24 4.71 4.04
C TYR A 347 -3.78 5.18 5.40
N GLY A 348 -3.73 6.51 5.64
CA GLY A 348 -4.25 7.12 6.86
C GLY A 348 -5.78 7.28 6.90
N LEU A 349 -6.48 6.99 5.80
CA LEU A 349 -7.87 7.40 5.61
C LEU A 349 -8.81 6.84 6.68
N GLY A 350 -8.88 5.52 6.85
CA GLY A 350 -9.85 4.95 7.79
C GLY A 350 -9.46 5.13 9.25
N ARG A 351 -8.16 5.27 9.56
CA ARG A 351 -7.70 5.39 10.94
C ARG A 351 -7.67 6.84 11.43
N TYR A 352 -7.24 7.77 10.59
CA TYR A 352 -6.96 9.16 10.95
C TYR A 352 -7.73 10.18 10.12
N GLY A 353 -8.56 9.76 9.15
CA GLY A 353 -9.24 10.70 8.26
C GLY A 353 -8.28 11.44 7.33
N GLU A 354 -7.10 10.88 7.07
CA GLU A 354 -6.00 11.53 6.38
C GLU A 354 -5.84 11.05 4.92
N VAL A 355 -5.66 11.99 3.98
CA VAL A 355 -5.41 11.70 2.55
C VAL A 355 -4.34 12.65 2.00
N ASP A 356 -3.29 12.14 1.36
CA ASP A 356 -2.33 13.00 0.64
C ASP A 356 -2.84 13.27 -0.78
N LEU A 357 -2.86 14.55 -1.15
CA LEU A 357 -3.20 15.03 -2.48
C LEU A 357 -1.94 15.58 -3.15
N GLY A 358 -1.76 15.35 -4.45
CA GLY A 358 -0.67 15.91 -5.22
C GLY A 358 -1.12 16.49 -6.57
N THR A 359 -0.23 17.21 -7.26
CA THR A 359 -0.53 17.78 -8.59
C THR A 359 -0.72 16.72 -9.69
N GLU A 360 -0.21 15.52 -9.44
CA GLU A 360 -0.17 14.36 -10.34
C GLU A 360 0.08 13.09 -9.52
N ARG A 361 0.05 11.91 -10.17
CA ARG A 361 0.55 10.66 -9.57
C ARG A 361 2.04 10.80 -9.26
N LEU A 362 2.45 10.52 -8.03
CA LEU A 362 3.84 10.63 -7.60
C LEU A 362 4.52 9.26 -7.56
N TYR A 363 5.70 9.17 -8.16
CA TYR A 363 6.48 7.94 -8.23
C TYR A 363 7.62 7.93 -7.22
N GLN A 364 7.98 6.73 -6.78
CA GLN A 364 9.21 6.52 -6.01
C GLN A 364 10.42 6.98 -6.82
N GLY A 365 11.37 7.66 -6.18
CA GLY A 365 12.55 8.18 -6.86
C GLY A 365 13.32 7.11 -7.64
N THR A 366 13.49 5.92 -7.05
CA THR A 366 14.16 4.77 -7.70
C THR A 366 13.28 3.96 -8.64
N GLN A 367 12.01 4.35 -8.85
CA GLN A 367 11.20 3.84 -9.96
C GLN A 367 11.56 4.55 -11.27
N VAL A 368 11.88 5.85 -11.21
CA VAL A 368 12.04 6.70 -12.41
C VAL A 368 13.44 7.27 -12.60
N ALA A 369 14.32 7.14 -11.61
CA ALA A 369 15.70 7.60 -11.66
C ALA A 369 16.67 6.60 -11.02
N LEU A 370 17.94 6.65 -11.44
CA LEU A 370 18.97 5.80 -10.84
C LEU A 370 19.18 6.15 -9.35
N PRO A 371 19.50 5.16 -8.50
CA PRO A 371 19.84 5.37 -7.10
C PRO A 371 20.87 6.49 -6.86
N GLY A 372 20.72 7.18 -5.73
CA GLY A 372 21.58 8.29 -5.30
C GLY A 372 20.97 9.66 -5.60
N ASP A 373 21.80 10.62 -6.00
CA ASP A 373 21.40 12.03 -6.17
C ASP A 373 20.22 12.22 -7.12
N ALA A 374 20.08 11.38 -8.16
CA ALA A 374 19.00 11.48 -9.13
C ALA A 374 17.64 11.08 -8.52
N ALA A 375 17.57 9.94 -7.84
CA ALA A 375 16.38 9.51 -7.11
C ALA A 375 16.01 10.48 -5.97
N ASN A 376 17.00 10.96 -5.22
CA ASN A 376 16.78 11.94 -4.15
C ASN A 376 16.23 13.28 -4.67
N ALA A 377 16.63 13.70 -5.88
CA ALA A 377 16.08 14.88 -6.51
C ALA A 377 14.60 14.71 -6.89
N VAL A 378 14.17 13.50 -7.28
CA VAL A 378 12.75 13.19 -7.54
C VAL A 378 11.95 13.31 -6.25
N GLU A 379 12.42 12.73 -5.14
CA GLU A 379 11.71 12.84 -3.85
C GLU A 379 11.63 14.28 -3.32
N ALA A 380 12.70 15.07 -3.49
CA ALA A 380 12.68 16.48 -3.13
C ALA A 380 11.65 17.29 -3.93
N GLU A 381 11.42 16.94 -5.20
CA GLU A 381 10.35 17.55 -6.01
C GLU A 381 8.96 17.02 -5.66
N ASN A 382 8.82 15.73 -5.31
CA ASN A 382 7.55 15.15 -4.85
C ASN A 382 7.01 15.89 -3.62
N LEU A 383 7.87 16.23 -2.65
CA LEU A 383 7.47 16.96 -1.43
C LEU A 383 6.82 18.32 -1.73
N LYS A 384 7.23 19.02 -2.78
CA LYS A 384 6.68 20.33 -3.18
C LYS A 384 5.32 20.23 -3.84
N LYS A 385 4.95 19.05 -4.32
CA LYS A 385 3.75 18.83 -5.14
C LYS A 385 2.55 18.39 -4.33
N GLN A 386 2.71 18.13 -3.03
CA GLN A 386 1.70 17.48 -2.21
C GLN A 386 1.25 18.30 -1.00
N ILE A 387 0.04 18.02 -0.54
CA ILE A 387 -0.54 18.53 0.71
C ILE A 387 -1.38 17.44 1.37
N LEU A 388 -1.34 17.37 2.70
CA LEU A 388 -2.22 16.47 3.45
C LEU A 388 -3.59 17.13 3.65
N ILE A 389 -4.66 16.37 3.48
CA ILE A 389 -5.97 16.75 4.03
C ILE A 389 -6.30 15.87 5.24
N ASP A 390 -6.97 16.46 6.21
CA ASP A 390 -7.26 15.86 7.52
C ASP A 390 -8.70 16.24 7.89
N ASP A 391 -9.49 15.32 8.40
CA ASP A 391 -10.92 15.55 8.70
C ASP A 391 -11.18 16.43 9.95
N GLY A 392 -10.12 16.82 10.68
CA GLY A 392 -10.21 17.64 11.88
C GLY A 392 -10.70 16.88 13.10
N SER A 393 -10.73 15.54 13.04
CA SER A 393 -11.08 14.65 14.14
C SER A 393 -9.85 14.25 14.96
N THR A 394 -9.98 14.24 16.28
CA THR A 394 -8.98 13.66 17.20
C THR A 394 -9.25 12.17 17.48
N LYS A 395 -10.36 11.64 16.98
CA LYS A 395 -10.78 10.25 17.16
C LYS A 395 -10.24 9.35 16.06
N GLN A 396 -9.60 8.25 16.45
CA GLN A 396 -9.20 7.20 15.52
C GLN A 396 -10.40 6.33 15.11
N ASN A 397 -10.37 5.83 13.87
CA ASN A 397 -11.37 4.92 13.31
C ASN A 397 -12.79 5.49 13.36
N LEU A 398 -12.94 6.71 12.83
CA LEU A 398 -14.22 7.40 12.79
C LEU A 398 -15.26 6.58 12.01
N ASP A 399 -16.48 6.48 12.56
CA ASP A 399 -17.61 5.80 11.93
C ASP A 399 -18.78 6.79 11.77
N PRO A 400 -19.10 7.21 10.53
CA PRO A 400 -18.49 6.82 9.26
C PRO A 400 -17.12 7.48 9.02
N ILE A 401 -16.32 6.89 8.12
CA ILE A 401 -15.06 7.49 7.64
C ILE A 401 -15.38 8.74 6.80
N ALA A 402 -14.64 9.83 7.00
CA ALA A 402 -14.96 11.16 6.49
C ALA A 402 -14.86 11.31 4.96
N TYR A 403 -13.99 10.54 4.29
CA TYR A 403 -13.79 10.60 2.84
C TYR A 403 -13.99 9.23 2.17
N PRO A 404 -14.55 9.19 0.94
CA PRO A 404 -15.10 10.34 0.20
C PRO A 404 -16.35 10.89 0.90
N GLY A 405 -16.76 12.14 0.65
CA GLY A 405 -17.83 12.80 1.43
C GLY A 405 -19.21 12.12 1.41
N THR A 406 -19.40 11.10 0.57
CA THR A 406 -20.57 10.21 0.55
C THR A 406 -20.45 9.00 1.48
N GLY A 407 -19.32 8.84 2.18
CA GLY A 407 -18.96 7.74 3.08
C GLY A 407 -18.13 6.65 2.39
N LEU A 408 -17.09 6.13 3.05
CA LEU A 408 -16.32 4.99 2.54
C LEU A 408 -17.07 3.67 2.76
N ASP A 409 -17.22 2.88 1.70
CA ASP A 409 -17.67 1.49 1.78
C ASP A 409 -16.98 0.64 0.69
N ALA A 410 -17.20 -0.68 0.72
CA ALA A 410 -16.56 -1.61 -0.22
C ALA A 410 -16.86 -1.32 -1.70
N TYR A 411 -17.95 -0.62 -2.01
CA TYR A 411 -18.39 -0.26 -3.37
C TYR A 411 -18.23 1.24 -3.67
N ASN A 412 -18.00 2.07 -2.64
CA ASN A 412 -17.72 3.50 -2.73
C ASN A 412 -16.37 3.83 -2.07
N THR A 413 -15.30 3.48 -2.78
CA THR A 413 -13.90 3.66 -2.36
C THR A 413 -13.36 5.07 -2.69
N LEU A 414 -12.21 5.43 -2.11
CA LEU A 414 -11.39 6.57 -2.52
C LEU A 414 -10.03 6.04 -2.96
N ARG A 415 -9.87 5.83 -4.27
CA ARG A 415 -8.67 5.21 -4.83
C ARG A 415 -7.58 6.23 -5.04
N LEU A 416 -6.33 5.78 -4.95
CA LEU A 416 -5.25 6.57 -5.52
C LEU A 416 -5.56 6.83 -7.00
N GLY A 417 -5.26 8.03 -7.50
CA GLY A 417 -5.64 8.45 -8.86
C GLY A 417 -7.00 9.10 -8.99
N ASP A 418 -7.86 9.02 -7.97
CA ASP A 418 -9.07 9.85 -7.90
C ASP A 418 -8.71 11.32 -7.73
N THR A 419 -9.62 12.21 -8.12
CA THR A 419 -9.33 13.64 -8.21
C THR A 419 -10.26 14.50 -7.37
N VAL A 420 -9.76 15.66 -6.98
CA VAL A 420 -10.54 16.73 -6.36
C VAL A 420 -10.14 18.06 -6.97
N ASN A 421 -11.12 18.89 -7.32
CA ASN A 421 -10.87 20.14 -8.05
C ASN A 421 -10.68 21.36 -7.16
N THR A 422 -11.19 21.30 -5.94
CA THR A 422 -11.12 22.42 -5.01
C THR A 422 -11.10 21.90 -3.58
N ILE A 423 -10.12 22.37 -2.81
CA ILE A 423 -10.04 22.17 -1.36
C ILE A 423 -10.08 23.54 -0.71
N THR A 424 -10.94 23.72 0.29
CA THR A 424 -11.03 24.95 1.09
C THR A 424 -11.09 24.56 2.56
N GLY A 425 -10.19 25.15 3.35
CA GLY A 425 -10.03 24.79 4.76
C GLY A 425 -8.95 25.63 5.43
N VAL A 426 -8.71 25.36 6.69
CA VAL A 426 -7.64 26.04 7.45
C VAL A 426 -6.35 25.25 7.34
N MET A 427 -5.24 25.95 7.10
CA MET A 427 -3.90 25.34 7.12
C MET A 427 -3.50 25.07 8.57
N GLY A 428 -3.11 23.84 8.87
CA GLY A 428 -2.50 23.45 10.14
C GLY A 428 -1.11 22.87 9.91
N TYR A 429 -0.33 22.82 10.98
CA TYR A 429 0.93 22.10 11.04
C TYR A 429 0.94 21.18 12.25
N SER A 430 1.34 19.93 12.06
CA SER A 430 1.60 18.99 13.16
C SER A 430 2.30 17.75 12.61
N PHE A 431 3.07 17.09 13.47
CA PHE A 431 3.80 15.86 13.12
C PHE A 431 4.67 16.04 11.85
N ASP A 432 5.35 17.19 11.76
CA ASP A 432 6.25 17.56 10.66
C ASP A 432 5.57 17.64 9.26
N ARG A 433 4.26 17.94 9.24
CA ARG A 433 3.45 18.03 8.02
C ARG A 433 2.49 19.21 8.07
N TYR A 434 2.51 20.01 6.99
CA TYR A 434 1.41 20.91 6.67
C TYR A 434 0.19 20.12 6.20
N ARG A 435 -0.99 20.51 6.68
CA ARG A 435 -2.27 19.88 6.39
C ARG A 435 -3.37 20.92 6.23
N ILE A 436 -4.42 20.59 5.50
CA ILE A 436 -5.64 21.40 5.44
C ILE A 436 -6.74 20.63 6.17
N HIS A 437 -7.36 21.27 7.16
CA HIS A 437 -8.62 20.81 7.75
C HIS A 437 -9.79 21.45 6.98
N PRO A 438 -10.52 20.70 6.14
CA PRO A 438 -11.54 21.29 5.28
C PRO A 438 -12.68 21.93 6.07
N THR A 439 -13.04 23.16 5.70
CA THR A 439 -14.25 23.86 6.19
C THR A 439 -15.43 23.68 5.24
N VAL A 440 -15.14 23.15 4.05
CA VAL A 440 -16.10 22.72 3.05
C VAL A 440 -15.75 21.27 2.70
N GLN A 441 -16.73 20.38 2.75
CA GLN A 441 -16.53 18.96 2.41
C GLN A 441 -15.92 18.84 1.00
N PRO A 442 -14.74 18.19 0.86
CA PRO A 442 -14.16 17.90 -0.44
C PRO A 442 -15.05 17.02 -1.32
N GLU A 443 -15.21 17.41 -2.58
CA GLU A 443 -15.93 16.62 -3.60
C GLU A 443 -14.94 15.83 -4.47
N PHE A 444 -14.74 14.56 -4.13
CA PHE A 444 -13.92 13.64 -4.91
C PHE A 444 -14.66 13.13 -6.15
N THR A 445 -13.92 12.98 -7.24
CA THR A 445 -14.38 12.37 -8.49
C THR A 445 -13.61 11.08 -8.73
N ALA A 446 -14.34 9.99 -8.93
CA ALA A 446 -13.77 8.71 -9.32
C ALA A 446 -13.18 8.81 -10.74
N THR A 447 -11.88 9.05 -10.84
CA THR A 447 -11.14 9.16 -12.11
C THR A 447 -10.24 7.97 -12.38
N ASN A 448 -10.02 7.13 -11.36
CA ASN A 448 -9.40 5.83 -11.51
C ASN A 448 -10.45 4.76 -11.14
N PRO A 449 -11.34 4.35 -12.05
CA PRO A 449 -12.38 3.37 -11.76
C PRO A 449 -11.81 1.94 -11.68
N ARG A 450 -12.49 1.10 -10.89
CA ARG A 450 -12.25 -0.34 -10.81
C ARG A 450 -12.54 -1.03 -12.16
N THR A 451 -11.78 -2.06 -12.50
CA THR A 451 -12.02 -2.99 -13.61
C THR A 451 -12.37 -4.39 -13.11
N ASP A 452 -13.26 -5.11 -13.80
CA ASP A 452 -13.73 -6.42 -13.29
C ASP A 452 -12.70 -7.55 -13.45
N ALA A 453 -11.84 -7.46 -14.48
CA ALA A 453 -10.77 -8.41 -14.79
C ALA A 453 -9.69 -7.73 -15.65
N PRO A 454 -8.45 -8.26 -15.67
CA PRO A 454 -7.44 -7.84 -16.63
C PRO A 454 -7.82 -8.27 -18.06
N GLU A 455 -7.63 -7.36 -19.03
CA GLU A 455 -7.89 -7.66 -20.45
C GLU A 455 -6.97 -8.78 -20.95
N LEU A 456 -7.50 -9.70 -21.75
CA LEU A 456 -6.74 -10.75 -22.42
C LEU A 456 -6.40 -10.32 -23.84
N ASN A 457 -5.10 -10.34 -24.18
CA ASN A 457 -4.66 -10.12 -25.54
C ASN A 457 -5.22 -11.21 -26.46
N GLU A 458 -5.77 -10.82 -27.61
CA GLU A 458 -6.44 -11.73 -28.55
C GLU A 458 -5.52 -12.79 -29.18
N ASP A 459 -4.22 -12.50 -29.24
CA ASP A 459 -3.20 -13.40 -29.80
C ASP A 459 -2.64 -14.39 -28.76
N ALA A 460 -3.01 -14.23 -27.47
CA ALA A 460 -2.47 -15.04 -26.38
C ALA A 460 -3.18 -16.39 -26.28
N ASP A 461 -2.38 -17.46 -26.16
CA ASP A 461 -2.85 -18.82 -25.89
C ASP A 461 -2.52 -19.29 -24.47
N LEU A 462 -1.60 -18.60 -23.79
CA LEU A 462 -1.22 -18.82 -22.40
C LEU A 462 -1.15 -17.50 -21.64
N ARG A 463 -1.44 -17.56 -20.35
CA ARG A 463 -1.27 -16.46 -19.40
C ARG A 463 -0.49 -16.90 -18.17
N VAL A 464 0.56 -16.16 -17.83
CA VAL A 464 1.33 -16.32 -16.58
C VAL A 464 1.09 -15.11 -15.69
N ALA A 465 0.90 -15.33 -14.38
CA ALA A 465 0.73 -14.23 -13.43
C ALA A 465 1.68 -14.35 -12.21
N SER A 466 1.91 -13.20 -11.58
CA SER A 466 2.60 -13.03 -10.31
C SER A 466 1.60 -12.47 -9.30
N PHE A 467 1.52 -13.03 -8.08
CA PHE A 467 0.66 -12.44 -7.05
C PHE A 467 1.21 -12.66 -5.63
N ASN A 468 1.54 -11.57 -4.93
CA ASN A 468 1.78 -11.61 -3.49
C ASN A 468 0.42 -11.59 -2.77
N VAL A 469 0.15 -12.61 -1.95
CA VAL A 469 -1.18 -12.84 -1.35
C VAL A 469 -1.32 -12.38 0.11
N LEU A 470 -0.40 -11.54 0.60
CA LEU A 470 -0.45 -10.88 1.91
C LEU A 470 -0.60 -11.85 3.09
N ASN A 471 0.43 -12.66 3.33
CA ASN A 471 0.50 -13.67 4.38
C ASN A 471 -0.75 -14.56 4.45
N TYR A 472 -0.96 -15.37 3.42
CA TYR A 472 -2.04 -16.37 3.40
C TYR A 472 -1.70 -17.57 4.30
N PHE A 473 -2.17 -17.52 5.55
CA PHE A 473 -1.91 -18.49 6.61
C PHE A 473 -3.23 -19.09 7.07
N ASN A 474 -3.36 -20.42 7.02
CA ASN A 474 -4.63 -21.12 7.19
C ASN A 474 -4.80 -21.77 8.57
N GLY A 475 -3.88 -21.51 9.50
CA GLY A 475 -3.92 -22.06 10.86
C GLY A 475 -3.49 -23.52 10.91
N ASP A 476 -4.41 -24.44 11.22
CA ASP A 476 -4.15 -25.89 11.20
C ASP A 476 -4.79 -26.61 9.99
N GLY A 477 -5.29 -25.84 9.02
CA GLY A 477 -6.02 -26.32 7.83
C GLY A 477 -7.37 -26.95 8.14
N GLN A 478 -7.86 -26.86 9.38
CA GLN A 478 -9.09 -27.51 9.85
C GLN A 478 -10.03 -26.54 10.61
N GLY A 479 -9.84 -25.23 10.43
CA GLY A 479 -10.64 -24.18 11.09
C GLY A 479 -10.17 -23.85 12.51
N ALA A 480 -8.97 -24.27 12.93
CA ALA A 480 -8.34 -23.85 14.16
C ALA A 480 -6.91 -23.33 13.91
N GLY A 481 -6.14 -23.06 14.98
CA GLY A 481 -4.77 -22.56 14.86
C GLY A 481 -4.62 -21.04 14.79
N PHE A 482 -5.71 -20.28 14.96
CA PHE A 482 -5.70 -18.82 15.03
C PHE A 482 -5.50 -18.26 16.46
N PRO A 483 -4.92 -17.06 16.63
CA PRO A 483 -4.28 -16.24 15.59
C PRO A 483 -3.04 -16.95 15.06
N THR A 484 -2.81 -16.86 13.75
CA THR A 484 -1.60 -17.37 13.13
C THR A 484 -0.41 -16.49 13.51
N SER A 485 0.80 -16.92 13.15
CA SER A 485 1.99 -16.09 13.41
C SER A 485 2.07 -14.84 12.52
N ARG A 486 1.34 -14.84 11.40
CA ARG A 486 1.23 -13.79 10.37
C ARG A 486 -0.08 -13.98 9.60
N GLY A 487 -0.63 -12.92 9.03
CA GLY A 487 -1.89 -12.99 8.29
C GLY A 487 -3.10 -12.87 9.21
N ALA A 488 -4.15 -13.64 8.93
CA ALA A 488 -5.41 -13.60 9.67
C ALA A 488 -5.29 -13.97 11.16
N ASP A 489 -5.90 -13.15 12.03
CA ASP A 489 -5.96 -13.37 13.47
C ASP A 489 -7.13 -14.29 13.88
N SER A 490 -8.04 -14.59 12.94
CA SER A 490 -9.19 -15.47 13.17
C SER A 490 -9.62 -16.24 11.91
N GLU A 491 -10.38 -17.33 12.10
CA GLU A 491 -10.97 -18.11 10.99
C GLU A 491 -11.91 -17.25 10.11
N GLU A 492 -12.59 -16.27 10.70
CA GLU A 492 -13.46 -15.34 9.97
C GLU A 492 -12.66 -14.44 9.03
N GLU A 493 -11.53 -13.89 9.49
CA GLU A 493 -10.61 -13.11 8.66
C GLU A 493 -9.98 -13.95 7.56
N PHE A 494 -9.57 -15.18 7.87
CA PHE A 494 -9.03 -16.11 6.88
C PHE A 494 -10.06 -16.38 5.78
N THR A 495 -11.31 -16.65 6.15
CA THR A 495 -12.40 -16.87 5.17
C THR A 495 -12.61 -15.63 4.29
N ARG A 496 -12.51 -14.42 4.87
CA ARG A 496 -12.61 -13.16 4.13
C ARG A 496 -11.44 -12.96 3.18
N GLN A 497 -10.22 -13.28 3.61
CA GLN A 497 -9.02 -13.21 2.78
C GLN A 497 -9.09 -14.22 1.61
N GLU A 498 -9.42 -15.48 1.90
CA GLU A 498 -9.53 -16.55 0.90
C GLU A 498 -10.56 -16.19 -0.18
N ALA A 499 -11.74 -15.68 0.20
CA ALA A 499 -12.77 -15.27 -0.76
C ALA A 499 -12.26 -14.19 -1.73
N LYS A 500 -11.56 -13.16 -1.22
CA LYS A 500 -10.98 -12.10 -2.07
C LYS A 500 -9.90 -12.63 -3.00
N LEU A 501 -9.01 -13.48 -2.49
CA LEU A 501 -7.94 -14.08 -3.29
C LEU A 501 -8.48 -15.02 -4.37
N VAL A 502 -9.51 -15.83 -4.07
CA VAL A 502 -10.21 -16.66 -5.04
C VAL A 502 -10.85 -15.80 -6.12
N SER A 503 -11.59 -14.74 -5.74
CA SER A 503 -12.16 -13.78 -6.70
C SER A 503 -11.09 -13.15 -7.61
N ALA A 504 -9.95 -12.73 -7.05
CA ALA A 504 -8.85 -12.16 -7.81
C ALA A 504 -8.22 -13.17 -8.79
N ILE A 505 -7.85 -14.36 -8.31
CA ILE A 505 -7.18 -15.38 -9.13
C ILE A 505 -8.11 -15.88 -10.25
N THR A 506 -9.39 -16.12 -9.94
CA THR A 506 -10.39 -16.52 -10.94
C THR A 506 -10.57 -15.45 -12.02
N ALA A 507 -10.58 -14.15 -11.65
CA ALA A 507 -10.68 -13.05 -12.61
C ALA A 507 -9.40 -12.88 -13.46
N ILE A 508 -8.21 -13.08 -12.87
CA ILE A 508 -6.94 -13.09 -13.60
C ILE A 508 -6.93 -14.21 -14.66
N ASN A 509 -7.49 -15.37 -14.31
CA ASN A 509 -7.67 -16.52 -15.20
C ASN A 509 -6.37 -17.00 -15.87
N ALA A 510 -5.27 -16.97 -15.12
CA ALA A 510 -3.94 -17.37 -15.59
C ALA A 510 -3.76 -18.89 -15.58
N ASP A 511 -2.96 -19.39 -16.53
CA ASP A 511 -2.56 -20.79 -16.69
C ASP A 511 -1.50 -21.23 -15.69
N VAL A 512 -0.57 -20.34 -15.34
CA VAL A 512 0.43 -20.55 -14.30
C VAL A 512 0.54 -19.29 -13.45
N ILE A 513 0.56 -19.44 -12.13
CA ILE A 513 0.64 -18.31 -11.19
C ILE A 513 1.77 -18.57 -10.19
N GLY A 514 2.72 -17.63 -10.14
CA GLY A 514 3.70 -17.54 -9.08
C GLY A 514 3.12 -16.79 -7.89
N LEU A 515 3.10 -17.42 -6.73
CA LEU A 515 2.57 -16.86 -5.50
C LEU A 515 3.69 -16.53 -4.51
N MET A 516 3.57 -15.39 -3.85
CA MET A 516 4.40 -14.99 -2.71
C MET A 516 3.53 -14.85 -1.47
N GLU A 517 4.13 -15.00 -0.29
CA GLU A 517 3.44 -14.88 1.00
C GLU A 517 2.44 -16.00 1.32
N ILE A 518 2.76 -17.21 0.88
CA ILE A 518 2.09 -18.44 1.31
C ILE A 518 2.74 -18.93 2.62
N GLU A 519 1.94 -19.44 3.56
CA GLU A 519 2.47 -20.11 4.75
C GLU A 519 3.35 -21.31 4.35
N ASN A 520 4.52 -21.42 4.97
CA ASN A 520 5.46 -22.51 4.72
C ASN A 520 5.14 -23.74 5.59
N ASP A 521 3.95 -24.31 5.44
CA ASP A 521 3.46 -25.48 6.19
C ASP A 521 3.47 -26.79 5.38
N GLY A 522 4.04 -26.73 4.17
CA GLY A 522 4.30 -27.87 3.29
C GLY A 522 3.29 -28.01 2.16
N PHE A 523 3.14 -29.23 1.66
CA PHE A 523 2.34 -29.54 0.46
C PHE A 523 1.25 -30.60 0.72
N GLY A 524 0.96 -30.86 2.00
CA GLY A 524 -0.06 -31.82 2.43
C GLY A 524 -1.49 -31.27 2.25
N GLU A 525 -2.49 -32.12 2.45
CA GLU A 525 -3.92 -31.78 2.28
C GLU A 525 -4.41 -30.61 3.15
N ASN A 526 -3.75 -30.36 4.28
CA ASN A 526 -4.07 -29.27 5.20
C ASN A 526 -3.20 -28.02 5.00
N SER A 527 -2.31 -28.01 4.00
CA SER A 527 -1.42 -26.87 3.76
C SER A 527 -2.18 -25.64 3.27
N ALA A 528 -1.61 -24.45 3.47
CA ALA A 528 -2.19 -23.21 2.95
C ALA A 528 -2.35 -23.25 1.42
N ILE A 529 -1.36 -23.77 0.69
CA ILE A 529 -1.44 -23.90 -0.77
C ILE A 529 -2.52 -24.89 -1.22
N ALA A 530 -2.69 -26.01 -0.51
CA ALA A 530 -3.76 -26.97 -0.80
C ALA A 530 -5.14 -26.38 -0.50
N SER A 531 -5.27 -25.58 0.56
CA SER A 531 -6.52 -24.89 0.91
C SER A 531 -6.93 -23.92 -0.20
N LEU A 532 -6.01 -23.05 -0.64
CA LEU A 532 -6.27 -22.10 -1.73
C LEU A 532 -6.66 -22.81 -3.03
N VAL A 533 -5.94 -23.86 -3.44
CA VAL A 533 -6.29 -24.62 -4.65
C VAL A 533 -7.61 -25.36 -4.52
N SER A 534 -7.98 -25.84 -3.33
CA SER A 534 -9.31 -26.41 -3.10
C SER A 534 -10.39 -25.36 -3.28
N ALA A 535 -10.24 -24.19 -2.67
CA ALA A 535 -11.21 -23.10 -2.78
C ALA A 535 -11.37 -22.61 -4.23
N LEU A 536 -10.27 -22.49 -4.98
CA LEU A 536 -10.30 -22.14 -6.40
C LEU A 536 -11.09 -23.17 -7.23
N ASN A 537 -10.88 -24.46 -6.99
CA ASN A 537 -11.59 -25.51 -7.72
C ASN A 537 -13.05 -25.67 -7.31
N ASP A 538 -13.41 -25.29 -6.08
CA ASP A 538 -14.78 -25.24 -5.62
C ASP A 538 -15.56 -24.08 -6.27
N GLU A 539 -14.89 -22.93 -6.50
CA GLU A 539 -15.47 -21.77 -7.20
C GLU A 539 -15.52 -21.96 -8.72
N ASP A 540 -14.42 -22.43 -9.31
CA ASP A 540 -14.25 -22.60 -10.76
C ASP A 540 -13.76 -24.00 -11.13
N ALA A 541 -14.72 -24.91 -11.24
CA ALA A 541 -14.47 -26.28 -11.65
C ALA A 541 -14.02 -26.45 -13.11
N GLU A 542 -14.12 -25.40 -13.96
CA GLU A 542 -13.69 -25.48 -15.37
C GLU A 542 -12.17 -25.34 -15.51
N ASN A 543 -11.51 -24.60 -14.62
CA ASN A 543 -10.09 -24.30 -14.69
C ASN A 543 -9.17 -25.35 -14.04
N THR A 544 -9.67 -26.21 -13.15
CA THR A 544 -8.92 -27.38 -12.60
C THR A 544 -7.50 -27.05 -12.13
N TYR A 545 -7.39 -26.12 -11.18
CA TYR A 545 -6.13 -25.70 -10.59
C TYR A 545 -5.43 -26.86 -9.84
N ALA A 546 -4.12 -26.91 -9.97
CA ALA A 546 -3.20 -27.76 -9.21
C ALA A 546 -2.03 -26.91 -8.70
N PHE A 547 -1.22 -27.45 -7.78
CA PHE A 547 0.00 -26.81 -7.30
C PHE A 547 1.21 -27.72 -7.50
N VAL A 548 2.40 -27.11 -7.64
CA VAL A 548 3.67 -27.84 -7.78
C VAL A 548 4.15 -28.31 -6.40
N ASP A 549 4.35 -29.62 -6.24
CA ASP A 549 4.97 -30.22 -5.05
C ASP A 549 6.49 -30.38 -5.27
N PHE A 550 7.28 -29.68 -4.46
CA PHE A 550 8.74 -29.69 -4.56
C PHE A 550 9.40 -30.92 -3.89
N GLY A 551 8.61 -31.83 -3.33
CA GLY A 551 9.07 -33.08 -2.73
C GLY A 551 9.81 -32.88 -1.40
N VAL A 552 9.50 -31.80 -0.70
CA VAL A 552 10.11 -31.42 0.60
C VAL A 552 9.02 -31.00 1.58
N ASP A 553 9.28 -31.15 2.88
CA ASP A 553 8.31 -30.77 3.91
C ASP A 553 8.10 -29.24 3.97
N GLN A 554 9.16 -28.46 3.70
CA GLN A 554 9.16 -26.99 3.69
C GLN A 554 10.23 -26.47 2.72
N ILE A 555 10.01 -25.29 2.15
CA ILE A 555 11.00 -24.59 1.32
C ILE A 555 11.75 -23.58 2.18
N GLY A 556 13.03 -23.84 2.45
CA GLY A 556 13.82 -22.99 3.36
C GLY A 556 13.37 -23.10 4.81
N THR A 557 13.50 -22.00 5.56
CA THR A 557 13.26 -21.98 7.02
C THR A 557 12.34 -20.85 7.50
N ASP A 558 11.96 -19.93 6.61
CA ASP A 558 11.07 -18.82 6.96
C ASP A 558 9.62 -19.31 7.05
N ALA A 559 8.79 -18.62 7.84
CA ALA A 559 7.36 -18.94 7.95
C ALA A 559 6.60 -18.65 6.64
N ILE A 560 7.16 -17.78 5.79
CA ILE A 560 6.63 -17.43 4.48
C ILE A 560 7.43 -18.15 3.38
N THR A 561 6.74 -18.73 2.40
CA THR A 561 7.32 -19.30 1.18
C THR A 561 6.71 -18.71 -0.10
N THR A 562 7.32 -19.02 -1.23
CA THR A 562 6.73 -18.90 -2.57
C THR A 562 6.11 -20.23 -3.00
N ALA A 563 5.17 -20.18 -3.94
CA ALA A 563 4.50 -21.35 -4.50
C ALA A 563 4.18 -21.16 -5.99
N LEU A 564 3.88 -22.26 -6.69
CA LEU A 564 3.38 -22.26 -8.07
C LEU A 564 2.06 -23.02 -8.12
N ILE A 565 1.03 -22.37 -8.66
CA ILE A 565 -0.23 -23.02 -9.05
C ILE A 565 -0.42 -22.94 -10.56
N TYR A 566 -1.16 -23.89 -11.13
CA TYR A 566 -1.36 -23.96 -12.58
C TYR A 566 -2.68 -24.65 -12.93
N ARG A 567 -3.20 -24.35 -14.12
CA ARG A 567 -4.37 -25.00 -14.70
C ARG A 567 -3.96 -26.32 -15.36
N SER A 568 -4.31 -27.43 -14.72
CA SER A 568 -3.90 -28.78 -15.16
C SER A 568 -4.54 -29.25 -16.47
N ASN A 569 -5.59 -28.56 -16.92
CA ASN A 569 -6.23 -28.75 -18.23
C ASN A 569 -5.61 -27.89 -19.35
N LYS A 570 -4.63 -27.03 -19.03
CA LYS A 570 -3.98 -26.12 -19.98
C LYS A 570 -2.48 -26.37 -20.12
N VAL A 571 -1.82 -26.69 -19.02
CA VAL A 571 -0.40 -27.03 -19.00
C VAL A 571 -0.14 -28.29 -18.17
N SER A 572 0.97 -28.96 -18.46
CA SER A 572 1.47 -30.08 -17.66
C SER A 572 2.91 -29.86 -17.22
N GLU A 573 3.25 -30.28 -16.00
CA GLU A 573 4.62 -30.21 -15.47
C GLU A 573 5.57 -31.13 -16.27
N VAL A 574 6.75 -30.62 -16.62
CA VAL A 574 7.84 -31.36 -17.29
C VAL A 574 9.15 -31.18 -16.52
N GLY A 575 9.93 -32.24 -16.39
CA GLY A 575 11.18 -32.22 -15.62
C GLY A 575 10.92 -32.32 -14.11
N LYS A 576 11.76 -31.65 -13.33
CA LYS A 576 11.73 -31.68 -11.86
C LYS A 576 11.39 -30.31 -11.28
N ALA A 577 10.52 -30.29 -10.27
CA ALA A 577 10.29 -29.14 -9.40
C ALA A 577 11.58 -28.78 -8.64
N ALA A 578 12.12 -27.60 -8.92
CA ALA A 578 13.45 -27.19 -8.50
C ALA A 578 13.39 -26.08 -7.45
N HIS A 579 14.24 -26.19 -6.44
CA HIS A 579 14.47 -25.14 -5.45
C HIS A 579 15.94 -25.13 -5.00
N THR A 580 16.40 -24.03 -4.40
CA THR A 580 17.75 -23.94 -3.83
C THR A 580 17.79 -23.10 -2.56
N THR A 581 18.55 -23.56 -1.56
CA THR A 581 18.83 -22.83 -0.31
C THR A 581 20.32 -22.49 -0.18
N VAL A 582 21.08 -22.61 -1.28
CA VAL A 582 22.50 -22.25 -1.30
C VAL A 582 22.65 -20.75 -1.12
N GLU A 583 23.67 -20.31 -0.37
CA GLU A 583 24.01 -18.89 -0.19
C GLU A 583 23.96 -18.13 -1.54
N PRO A 584 23.26 -16.98 -1.61
CA PRO A 584 22.73 -16.15 -0.52
C PRO A 584 21.25 -16.39 -0.15
N PHE A 585 20.72 -17.60 -0.41
CA PHE A 585 19.33 -17.98 -0.09
C PHE A 585 19.20 -18.80 1.19
N ASP A 586 20.31 -19.05 1.89
CA ASP A 586 20.35 -19.69 3.20
C ASP A 586 19.83 -18.76 4.31
N TYR A 587 19.74 -17.45 4.03
CA TYR A 587 19.26 -16.43 4.94
C TYR A 587 18.65 -15.23 4.19
N SER A 588 17.65 -14.57 4.81
CA SER A 588 16.98 -13.33 4.36
C SER A 588 16.21 -13.39 3.04
N ASN A 589 16.86 -13.67 1.91
CA ASN A 589 16.17 -13.90 0.65
C ASN A 589 15.35 -15.20 0.75
N ARG A 590 14.14 -15.23 0.20
CA ARG A 590 13.41 -16.49 0.11
C ARG A 590 14.08 -17.41 -0.91
N PRO A 591 14.09 -18.73 -0.67
CA PRO A 591 14.63 -19.70 -1.62
C PRO A 591 13.98 -19.58 -3.01
N PRO A 592 14.77 -19.55 -4.09
CA PRO A 592 14.28 -19.68 -5.45
C PRO A 592 13.49 -20.96 -5.66
N ILE A 593 12.41 -20.88 -6.43
CA ILE A 593 11.68 -22.03 -6.96
C ILE A 593 11.52 -21.91 -8.48
N ALA A 594 11.46 -23.05 -9.17
CA ALA A 594 11.19 -23.13 -10.60
C ALA A 594 10.54 -24.46 -11.01
N GLN A 595 9.70 -24.43 -12.04
CA GLN A 595 9.10 -25.59 -12.68
C GLN A 595 8.96 -25.32 -14.18
N SER A 596 9.27 -26.32 -15.01
CA SER A 596 9.01 -26.26 -16.46
C SER A 596 7.63 -26.82 -16.76
N PHE A 597 6.91 -26.17 -17.66
CA PHE A 597 5.58 -26.55 -18.09
C PHE A 597 5.57 -26.78 -19.60
N GLN A 598 4.73 -27.70 -20.05
CA GLN A 598 4.39 -27.89 -21.45
C GLN A 598 2.94 -27.46 -21.68
N SER A 599 2.72 -26.58 -22.66
CA SER A 599 1.40 -26.25 -23.17
C SER A 599 0.71 -27.48 -23.73
N LEU A 600 -0.53 -27.75 -23.31
CA LEU A 600 -1.32 -28.85 -23.88
C LEU A 600 -1.89 -28.49 -25.26
N GLU A 601 -1.86 -27.22 -25.65
CA GLU A 601 -2.36 -26.74 -26.93
C GLU A 601 -1.25 -26.65 -28.00
N SER A 602 -0.13 -26.01 -27.67
CA SER A 602 0.97 -25.77 -28.61
C SER A 602 2.13 -26.76 -28.50
N GLU A 603 2.16 -27.60 -27.46
CA GLU A 603 3.28 -28.50 -27.08
C GLU A 603 4.58 -27.76 -26.70
N GLU A 604 4.59 -26.43 -26.73
CA GLU A 604 5.72 -25.58 -26.35
C GLU A 604 6.04 -25.72 -24.87
N ILE A 605 7.33 -25.67 -24.56
CA ILE A 605 7.86 -25.82 -23.21
C ILE A 605 8.39 -24.46 -22.75
N PHE A 606 8.21 -24.14 -21.48
CA PHE A 606 8.75 -22.95 -20.86
C PHE A 606 8.98 -23.17 -19.36
N THR A 607 9.85 -22.37 -18.76
CA THR A 607 10.15 -22.44 -17.32
C THR A 607 9.62 -21.22 -16.58
N VAL A 608 8.81 -21.46 -15.56
CA VAL A 608 8.34 -20.43 -14.63
C VAL A 608 9.12 -20.52 -13.32
N ALA A 609 9.66 -19.40 -12.87
CA ALA A 609 10.36 -19.27 -11.60
C ALA A 609 9.73 -18.17 -10.75
N VAL A 610 9.80 -18.29 -9.41
CA VAL A 610 9.18 -17.33 -8.48
C VAL A 610 10.20 -16.80 -7.49
N ALA A 611 10.48 -15.50 -7.55
CA ALA A 611 11.35 -14.81 -6.61
C ALA A 611 10.56 -14.10 -5.51
N HIS A 612 11.14 -14.09 -4.32
CA HIS A 612 10.72 -13.23 -3.22
C HIS A 612 11.99 -12.77 -2.48
N LEU A 613 12.59 -11.68 -2.96
CA LEU A 613 13.85 -11.19 -2.42
C LEU A 613 13.63 -10.51 -1.05
N LYS A 614 14.71 -10.33 -0.29
CA LYS A 614 14.67 -9.74 1.04
C LYS A 614 13.97 -8.37 1.03
N SER A 615 12.92 -8.23 1.84
CA SER A 615 12.20 -6.95 2.04
C SER A 615 13.12 -5.76 2.33
N LYS A 616 12.73 -4.60 1.81
CA LYS A 616 13.37 -3.28 2.04
C LYS A 616 13.31 -2.80 3.49
N GLY A 617 12.48 -3.42 4.34
CA GLY A 617 12.29 -3.05 5.75
C GLY A 617 13.24 -3.72 6.75
N GLY A 618 13.11 -3.35 8.02
CA GLY A 618 13.86 -3.94 9.14
C GLY A 618 15.31 -3.43 9.24
N CYS A 619 15.53 -2.14 9.00
CA CYS A 619 16.87 -1.57 8.90
C CYS A 619 17.65 -1.53 10.23
N GLY A 620 16.99 -1.70 11.38
CA GLY A 620 17.64 -1.66 12.70
C GLY A 620 18.69 -2.74 12.94
N SER A 621 18.65 -3.84 12.17
CA SER A 621 19.64 -4.91 12.19
C SER A 621 20.54 -4.95 10.94
N ALA A 622 20.40 -3.97 10.04
CA ALA A 622 21.14 -3.93 8.80
C ALA A 622 22.48 -3.21 8.99
N GLU A 623 23.58 -3.85 8.56
CA GLU A 623 24.94 -3.34 8.75
C GLU A 623 25.72 -3.28 7.42
N GLY A 624 26.80 -2.49 7.36
CA GLY A 624 27.64 -2.38 6.17
C GLY A 624 26.88 -1.81 4.98
N ASN A 625 27.02 -2.43 3.79
CA ASN A 625 26.28 -2.01 2.60
C ASN A 625 24.81 -2.49 2.60
N ASN A 626 24.39 -3.25 3.62
CA ASN A 626 22.98 -3.51 3.87
C ASN A 626 22.32 -2.42 4.71
N ALA A 627 23.08 -1.52 5.36
CA ALA A 627 22.48 -0.35 5.99
C ALA A 627 21.82 0.55 4.93
N ASP A 628 20.85 1.36 5.33
CA ASP A 628 20.30 2.38 4.43
C ASP A 628 21.38 3.44 4.15
N LEU A 629 21.75 3.57 2.88
CA LEU A 629 22.79 4.48 2.40
C LEU A 629 22.23 5.84 1.98
N GLY A 630 20.92 6.06 2.07
CA GLY A 630 20.26 7.31 1.65
C GLY A 630 20.28 7.52 0.14
N ASP A 631 20.34 6.43 -0.64
CA ASP A 631 20.36 6.45 -2.11
C ASP A 631 18.99 6.10 -2.73
N GLY A 632 17.95 5.99 -1.90
CA GLY A 632 16.59 5.63 -2.30
C GLY A 632 16.32 4.13 -2.35
N GLN A 633 17.35 3.27 -2.19
CA GLN A 633 17.16 1.81 -2.27
C GLN A 633 16.72 1.18 -0.95
N ALA A 634 16.72 1.93 0.15
CA ALA A 634 16.53 1.44 1.52
C ALA A 634 17.58 0.38 1.93
N CYS A 635 17.40 -0.22 3.11
CA CYS A 635 18.32 -1.25 3.60
C CYS A 635 18.24 -2.57 2.80
N TRP A 636 19.18 -3.47 3.08
CA TRP A 636 19.31 -4.81 2.48
C TRP A 636 19.53 -4.83 0.97
N ASN A 637 20.02 -3.74 0.37
CA ASN A 637 20.28 -3.70 -1.07
C ASN A 637 21.39 -4.67 -1.50
N GLU A 638 22.51 -4.76 -0.76
CA GLU A 638 23.61 -5.67 -1.10
C GLU A 638 23.17 -7.14 -1.16
N ILE A 639 22.37 -7.60 -0.19
CA ILE A 639 21.86 -8.98 -0.18
C ILE A 639 20.79 -9.23 -1.26
N ARG A 640 19.98 -8.22 -1.62
CA ARG A 640 19.07 -8.31 -2.77
C ARG A 640 19.83 -8.41 -4.09
N VAL A 641 20.89 -7.64 -4.28
CA VAL A 641 21.76 -7.69 -5.47
C VAL A 641 22.48 -9.04 -5.56
N ALA A 642 22.99 -9.56 -4.44
CA ALA A 642 23.58 -10.90 -4.39
C ALA A 642 22.55 -11.97 -4.75
N GLY A 643 21.33 -11.86 -4.20
CA GLY A 643 20.19 -12.72 -4.52
C GLY A 643 19.85 -12.70 -6.02
N ALA A 644 19.69 -11.52 -6.62
CA ALA A 644 19.38 -11.37 -8.04
C ALA A 644 20.44 -12.03 -8.95
N ASN A 645 21.73 -11.80 -8.69
CA ASN A 645 22.82 -12.42 -9.46
C ASN A 645 22.81 -13.95 -9.30
N ALA A 646 22.69 -14.45 -8.07
CA ALA A 646 22.68 -15.89 -7.81
C ALA A 646 21.45 -16.58 -8.37
N TYR A 647 20.30 -15.90 -8.39
CA TYR A 647 19.04 -16.43 -8.97
C TYR A 647 19.19 -16.57 -10.49
N ALA A 648 19.66 -15.53 -11.17
CA ALA A 648 19.89 -15.58 -12.62
C ALA A 648 20.94 -16.64 -12.99
N ASP A 649 22.04 -16.74 -12.23
CA ASP A 649 23.06 -17.78 -12.43
C ASP A 649 22.51 -19.19 -12.19
N TRP A 650 21.59 -19.37 -11.23
CA TRP A 650 20.93 -20.65 -10.97
C TRP A 650 19.98 -21.04 -12.11
N LEU A 651 19.16 -20.12 -12.62
CA LEU A 651 18.27 -20.38 -13.76
C LEU A 651 19.04 -20.76 -15.03
N ALA A 652 20.19 -20.13 -15.27
CA ALA A 652 21.08 -20.46 -16.39
C ALA A 652 21.66 -21.89 -16.34
N THR A 653 21.47 -22.62 -15.24
CA THR A 653 21.87 -24.04 -15.13
C THR A 653 20.77 -25.04 -15.48
N TYR A 654 19.59 -24.57 -15.90
CA TYR A 654 18.40 -25.40 -16.18
C TYR A 654 18.04 -26.30 -14.98
N PRO A 655 17.70 -25.70 -13.81
CA PRO A 655 17.58 -26.43 -12.56
C PRO A 655 16.44 -27.45 -12.53
N THR A 656 15.50 -27.37 -13.47
CA THR A 656 14.39 -28.31 -13.67
C THR A 656 14.78 -29.55 -14.48
N GLU A 657 16.03 -29.66 -14.94
CA GLU A 657 16.53 -30.70 -15.86
C GLU A 657 15.92 -30.65 -17.28
N VAL A 658 15.32 -29.50 -17.64
CA VAL A 658 14.79 -29.22 -18.98
C VAL A 658 15.60 -28.06 -19.59
N GLU A 659 16.31 -28.34 -20.69
CA GLU A 659 17.12 -27.35 -21.42
C GLU A 659 16.23 -26.56 -22.40
N ASP A 660 15.49 -25.58 -21.88
CA ASP A 660 14.65 -24.67 -22.65
C ASP A 660 15.00 -23.20 -22.33
N GLU A 661 15.19 -22.38 -23.37
CA GLU A 661 15.62 -20.99 -23.23
C GLU A 661 14.48 -20.04 -22.80
N ASP A 662 13.22 -20.47 -22.91
CA ASP A 662 12.03 -19.69 -22.56
C ASP A 662 11.81 -19.70 -21.05
N ILE A 663 12.33 -18.67 -20.40
CA ILE A 663 12.30 -18.51 -18.95
C ILE A 663 11.51 -17.24 -18.61
N ILE A 664 10.55 -17.38 -17.71
CA ILE A 664 9.85 -16.28 -17.05
C ILE A 664 10.06 -16.36 -15.54
N LEU A 665 10.63 -15.31 -14.97
CA LEU A 665 10.83 -15.11 -13.55
C LEU A 665 9.82 -14.07 -13.06
N VAL A 666 8.83 -14.51 -12.30
CA VAL A 666 7.84 -13.65 -11.66
C VAL A 666 8.15 -13.46 -10.18
N GLY A 667 7.62 -12.40 -9.57
CA GLY A 667 7.53 -12.30 -8.12
C GLY A 667 7.87 -10.94 -7.53
N ASP A 668 7.88 -10.89 -6.20
CA ASP A 668 8.21 -9.69 -5.43
C ASP A 668 9.74 -9.58 -5.27
N MET A 669 10.33 -8.72 -6.08
CA MET A 669 11.77 -8.49 -6.10
C MET A 669 12.20 -7.50 -5.01
N ASN A 670 11.24 -6.89 -4.30
CA ASN A 670 11.48 -5.87 -3.29
C ASN A 670 12.44 -4.78 -3.79
N ALA A 671 12.33 -4.41 -5.08
CA ALA A 671 13.21 -3.47 -5.74
C ALA A 671 12.46 -2.73 -6.86
N TYR A 672 12.50 -1.39 -6.83
CA TYR A 672 11.92 -0.55 -7.87
C TYR A 672 12.72 -0.63 -9.18
N ALA A 673 12.11 -0.23 -10.30
CA ALA A 673 12.61 -0.53 -11.65
C ALA A 673 14.08 -0.10 -11.95
N MET A 674 14.57 0.96 -11.30
CA MET A 674 15.94 1.46 -11.52
C MET A 674 16.96 0.95 -10.49
N GLU A 675 16.52 0.19 -9.49
CA GLU A 675 17.37 -0.31 -8.42
C GLU A 675 18.34 -1.40 -8.88
N ASP A 676 19.41 -1.56 -8.12
CA ASP A 676 20.51 -2.48 -8.43
C ASP A 676 20.06 -3.93 -8.67
N PRO A 677 19.09 -4.52 -7.92
CA PRO A 677 18.67 -5.91 -8.14
C PRO A 677 18.00 -6.12 -9.50
N ILE A 678 17.13 -5.21 -9.94
CA ILE A 678 16.47 -5.30 -11.25
C ILE A 678 17.49 -5.17 -12.38
N ARG A 679 18.45 -4.24 -12.23
CA ARG A 679 19.53 -4.07 -13.20
C ARG A 679 20.47 -5.28 -13.23
N ALA A 680 20.70 -5.95 -12.10
CA ALA A 680 21.50 -7.17 -12.04
C ALA A 680 20.84 -8.33 -12.81
N PHE A 681 19.52 -8.47 -12.75
CA PHE A 681 18.79 -9.41 -13.62
C PHE A 681 18.91 -9.05 -15.10
N ALA A 682 18.72 -7.77 -15.44
CA ALA A 682 18.82 -7.29 -16.82
C ALA A 682 20.22 -7.52 -17.42
N ASP A 683 21.29 -7.30 -16.65
CA ASP A 683 22.68 -7.58 -17.05
C ASP A 683 22.93 -9.08 -17.33
N LYS A 684 22.08 -9.96 -16.80
CA LYS A 684 22.10 -11.41 -17.03
C LYS A 684 21.14 -11.86 -18.13
N GLY A 685 20.45 -10.93 -18.79
CA GLY A 685 19.53 -11.22 -19.91
C GLY A 685 18.08 -11.50 -19.50
N LEU A 686 17.71 -11.27 -18.22
CA LEU A 686 16.33 -11.35 -17.75
C LEU A 686 15.76 -9.92 -17.63
N LYS A 687 14.86 -9.55 -18.54
CA LYS A 687 14.36 -8.17 -18.66
C LYS A 687 12.88 -8.06 -18.30
N SER A 688 12.46 -6.92 -17.78
CA SER A 688 11.04 -6.67 -17.47
C SER A 688 10.17 -6.71 -18.73
N ALA A 689 9.20 -7.61 -18.76
CA ALA A 689 8.23 -7.72 -19.86
C ALA A 689 7.40 -6.43 -20.01
N VAL A 690 6.92 -5.88 -18.88
CA VAL A 690 6.15 -4.63 -18.84
C VAL A 690 6.95 -3.48 -19.46
N ALA A 691 8.21 -3.31 -19.05
CA ALA A 691 9.04 -2.20 -19.53
C ALA A 691 9.43 -2.32 -21.01
N GLU A 692 9.66 -3.54 -21.51
CA GLU A 692 10.12 -3.75 -22.89
C GLU A 692 8.99 -3.65 -23.93
N LEU A 693 7.75 -4.01 -23.59
CA LEU A 693 6.61 -4.00 -24.53
C LEU A 693 6.06 -2.59 -24.75
N ASP A 694 5.78 -1.87 -23.66
CA ASP A 694 5.13 -0.56 -23.74
C ASP A 694 6.14 0.59 -23.84
N GLY A 695 7.42 0.31 -23.62
CA GLY A 695 8.48 1.31 -23.53
C GLY A 695 8.31 2.25 -22.32
N ASP A 696 7.42 1.88 -21.40
CA ASP A 696 7.06 2.66 -20.22
C ASP A 696 7.58 1.97 -18.95
N THR A 697 8.44 2.67 -18.20
CA THR A 697 8.95 2.20 -16.90
C THR A 697 8.07 2.68 -15.73
N LEU A 698 6.86 3.18 -16.01
CA LEU A 698 5.93 3.74 -15.03
C LEU A 698 4.87 2.73 -14.54
N GLY A 699 4.98 1.45 -14.90
CA GLY A 699 4.24 0.37 -14.26
C GLY A 699 4.45 0.35 -12.75
N TYR A 700 3.43 -0.10 -12.00
CA TYR A 700 3.45 -0.10 -10.55
C TYR A 700 2.60 -1.22 -9.98
N SER A 701 3.09 -1.79 -8.88
CA SER A 701 2.40 -2.85 -8.15
C SER A 701 2.20 -2.54 -6.67
N TYR A 702 2.80 -1.43 -6.19
CA TYR A 702 2.84 -1.09 -4.78
C TYR A 702 2.81 0.43 -4.57
N SER A 703 2.24 0.86 -3.44
CA SER A 703 2.25 2.25 -2.99
C SER A 703 2.83 2.34 -1.59
N PHE A 704 3.85 3.19 -1.40
CA PHE A 704 4.46 3.42 -0.10
C PHE A 704 4.61 4.92 0.17
N SER A 705 4.10 5.36 1.32
CA SER A 705 4.12 6.78 1.72
C SER A 705 3.57 7.71 0.65
N GLY A 706 2.58 7.28 -0.14
CA GLY A 706 2.02 8.10 -1.23
C GLY A 706 2.85 8.18 -2.50
N ARG A 707 3.79 7.24 -2.69
CA ARG A 707 4.58 7.10 -3.91
C ARG A 707 4.35 5.71 -4.50
N ILE A 708 4.04 5.65 -5.79
CA ILE A 708 3.82 4.39 -6.51
C ILE A 708 5.11 3.89 -7.18
N GLY A 709 5.23 2.58 -7.32
CA GLY A 709 6.30 1.90 -8.07
C GLY A 709 6.10 0.40 -8.14
N SER A 710 6.93 -0.29 -8.92
CA SER A 710 6.83 -1.76 -9.12
C SER A 710 7.79 -2.47 -8.17
N LEU A 711 7.26 -3.26 -7.24
CA LEU A 711 8.05 -4.23 -6.46
C LEU A 711 7.91 -5.64 -7.04
N ASP A 712 6.77 -5.90 -7.66
CA ASP A 712 6.48 -7.13 -8.37
C ASP A 712 6.90 -6.96 -9.83
N HIS A 713 7.57 -7.98 -10.37
CA HIS A 713 8.08 -7.93 -11.74
C HIS A 713 7.83 -9.27 -12.43
N ALA A 714 7.65 -9.21 -13.75
CA ALA A 714 7.82 -10.35 -14.65
C ALA A 714 9.05 -10.11 -15.52
N LEU A 715 10.14 -10.82 -15.20
CA LEU A 715 11.41 -10.74 -15.91
C LEU A 715 11.55 -11.96 -16.84
N VAL A 716 11.74 -11.72 -18.14
CA VAL A 716 11.74 -12.76 -19.18
C VAL A 716 13.10 -12.85 -19.88
N SER A 717 13.46 -14.05 -20.33
CA SER A 717 14.59 -14.26 -21.25
C SER A 717 14.31 -13.64 -22.62
N GLU A 718 15.34 -13.47 -23.45
CA GLU A 718 15.18 -12.90 -24.80
C GLU A 718 14.25 -13.75 -25.69
N SER A 719 14.32 -15.08 -25.59
CA SER A 719 13.46 -15.98 -26.36
C SER A 719 12.01 -15.92 -25.88
N MET A 720 11.79 -15.91 -24.55
CA MET A 720 10.44 -15.75 -23.98
C MET A 720 9.85 -14.38 -24.34
N LEU A 721 10.63 -13.30 -24.27
CA LEU A 721 10.18 -11.96 -24.62
C LEU A 721 9.64 -11.88 -26.05
N ALA A 722 10.18 -12.67 -26.99
CA ALA A 722 9.69 -12.73 -28.36
C ALA A 722 8.28 -13.35 -28.49
N LYS A 723 7.83 -14.10 -27.46
CA LYS A 723 6.51 -14.73 -27.37
C LYS A 723 5.52 -13.94 -26.51
N VAL A 724 5.97 -12.94 -25.75
CA VAL A 724 5.08 -12.11 -24.93
C VAL A 724 4.35 -11.11 -25.82
N VAL A 725 3.02 -11.11 -25.77
CA VAL A 725 2.15 -10.21 -26.55
C VAL A 725 1.53 -9.09 -25.72
N ALA A 726 1.43 -9.26 -24.41
CA ALA A 726 1.08 -8.18 -23.47
C ALA A 726 1.64 -8.47 -22.07
N ALA A 727 1.90 -7.41 -21.30
CA ALA A 727 2.19 -7.50 -19.88
C ALA A 727 1.61 -6.28 -19.15
N THR A 728 0.90 -6.49 -18.04
CA THR A 728 0.24 -5.41 -17.30
C THR A 728 0.16 -5.71 -15.81
N ASP A 729 0.17 -4.67 -15.00
CA ASP A 729 -0.29 -4.73 -13.62
C ASP A 729 -1.82 -4.62 -13.58
N TRP A 730 -2.51 -5.38 -12.74
CA TRP A 730 -3.95 -5.17 -12.50
C TRP A 730 -4.17 -4.52 -11.14
N HIS A 731 -4.54 -3.23 -11.17
CA HIS A 731 -4.56 -2.37 -9.97
C HIS A 731 -5.73 -2.62 -9.01
N ILE A 732 -5.79 -3.81 -8.41
CA ILE A 732 -6.85 -4.20 -7.46
C ILE A 732 -6.47 -3.90 -6.00
N ASN A 733 -5.21 -3.60 -5.69
CA ASN A 733 -4.68 -3.55 -4.33
C ASN A 733 -3.97 -2.24 -4.00
N ALA A 734 -2.96 -1.83 -4.78
CA ALA A 734 -2.08 -0.71 -4.44
C ALA A 734 -2.82 0.63 -4.38
N ASP A 735 -3.89 0.77 -5.17
CA ASP A 735 -4.72 1.97 -5.24
C ASP A 735 -5.80 2.01 -4.14
N GLU A 736 -6.09 0.89 -3.46
CA GLU A 736 -7.21 0.79 -2.50
C GLU A 736 -6.81 1.17 -1.06
N PRO A 737 -7.71 1.83 -0.29
CA PRO A 737 -7.47 2.06 1.13
C PRO A 737 -7.33 0.75 1.92
N ILE A 738 -6.40 0.72 2.87
CA ILE A 738 -6.19 -0.44 3.74
C ILE A 738 -7.46 -0.85 4.49
N SER A 739 -8.34 0.09 4.82
CA SER A 739 -9.58 -0.20 5.55
C SER A 739 -10.56 -1.12 4.83
N LEU A 740 -10.37 -1.37 3.53
CA LEU A 740 -11.16 -2.31 2.73
C LEU A 740 -10.60 -3.75 2.74
N ASP A 741 -9.52 -3.98 3.49
CA ASP A 741 -8.94 -5.31 3.68
C ASP A 741 -9.86 -6.27 4.45
N TYR A 742 -9.40 -7.52 4.55
CA TYR A 742 -10.14 -8.60 5.20
C TYR A 742 -10.16 -8.48 6.73
N ASN A 743 -9.38 -7.59 7.33
CA ASN A 743 -9.23 -7.49 8.78
C ASN A 743 -10.51 -7.00 9.48
N LEU A 744 -10.66 -7.32 10.76
CA LEU A 744 -11.79 -6.96 11.63
C LEU A 744 -11.39 -5.94 12.70
N GLU A 745 -10.10 -5.84 13.01
CA GLU A 745 -9.56 -4.96 14.03
C GLU A 745 -9.82 -3.50 13.67
N TYR A 746 -9.96 -2.66 14.71
CA TYR A 746 -10.14 -1.22 14.56
C TYR A 746 -11.37 -0.79 13.75
N LYS A 747 -12.34 -1.69 13.54
CA LYS A 747 -13.60 -1.42 12.84
C LYS A 747 -14.79 -1.61 13.77
N SER A 748 -15.78 -0.71 13.70
CA SER A 748 -17.09 -0.92 14.33
C SER A 748 -17.84 -2.08 13.67
N SER A 749 -18.90 -2.60 14.30
CA SER A 749 -19.74 -3.64 13.65
C SER A 749 -20.42 -3.14 12.37
N THR A 750 -20.68 -1.83 12.25
CA THR A 750 -21.18 -1.22 11.01
C THR A 750 -20.09 -1.25 9.93
N GLN A 751 -18.86 -0.86 10.29
CA GLN A 751 -17.72 -0.83 9.37
C GLN A 751 -17.28 -2.22 8.92
N GLN A 752 -17.30 -3.22 9.79
CA GLN A 752 -17.02 -4.62 9.42
C GLN A 752 -17.99 -5.11 8.33
N ALA A 753 -19.24 -4.65 8.35
CA ALA A 753 -20.23 -4.99 7.35
C ALA A 753 -20.15 -4.13 6.07
N SER A 754 -19.79 -2.84 6.18
CA SER A 754 -19.80 -1.92 5.03
C SER A 754 -18.48 -1.88 4.26
N LEU A 755 -17.34 -2.07 4.92
CA LEU A 755 -16.01 -1.96 4.30
C LEU A 755 -15.54 -3.25 3.62
N TYR A 756 -16.30 -4.34 3.75
CA TYR A 756 -15.96 -5.63 3.15
C TYR A 756 -16.88 -5.99 1.98
N ALA A 757 -16.25 -6.46 0.91
CA ALA A 757 -16.88 -7.23 -0.16
C ALA A 757 -16.00 -8.46 -0.43
N ASP A 758 -16.56 -9.54 -0.96
CA ASP A 758 -15.86 -10.75 -1.37
C ASP A 758 -15.26 -10.64 -2.79
N ASP A 759 -15.10 -9.42 -3.31
CA ASP A 759 -14.49 -9.13 -4.61
C ASP A 759 -12.95 -9.12 -4.55
N ALA A 760 -12.32 -8.99 -5.73
CA ALA A 760 -10.87 -9.00 -5.89
C ALA A 760 -10.14 -7.81 -5.24
N TYR A 761 -10.85 -6.74 -4.87
CA TYR A 761 -10.25 -5.48 -4.46
C TYR A 761 -9.71 -5.53 -3.05
N ARG A 762 -8.48 -5.05 -2.83
CA ARG A 762 -7.78 -5.10 -1.54
C ARG A 762 -7.70 -6.53 -0.98
N ALA A 763 -7.53 -7.51 -1.87
CA ALA A 763 -7.18 -8.89 -1.50
C ALA A 763 -5.75 -9.00 -0.93
N SER A 764 -4.89 -8.05 -1.33
CA SER A 764 -3.50 -7.91 -0.92
C SER A 764 -3.12 -6.42 -0.82
N ASP A 765 -1.87 -6.14 -0.48
CA ASP A 765 -1.24 -4.82 -0.63
C ASP A 765 -0.39 -4.68 -1.89
N HIS A 766 -0.22 -5.76 -2.65
CA HIS A 766 0.47 -5.80 -3.93
C HIS A 766 -0.49 -6.08 -5.09
N ASP A 767 -0.38 -5.34 -6.19
CA ASP A 767 -1.09 -5.68 -7.42
C ASP A 767 -0.45 -6.89 -8.11
N PRO A 768 -1.27 -7.79 -8.71
CA PRO A 768 -0.74 -8.86 -9.53
C PRO A 768 -0.16 -8.33 -10.86
N VAL A 769 0.90 -8.99 -11.33
CA VAL A 769 1.48 -8.78 -12.67
C VAL A 769 1.00 -9.90 -13.59
N ILE A 770 0.48 -9.55 -14.76
CA ILE A 770 -0.07 -10.50 -15.74
C ILE A 770 0.76 -10.41 -17.02
N VAL A 771 1.09 -11.57 -17.58
CA VAL A 771 1.85 -11.72 -18.83
C VAL A 771 1.10 -12.66 -19.77
N ASP A 772 0.72 -12.13 -20.92
CA ASP A 772 0.05 -12.86 -21.99
C ASP A 772 1.08 -13.32 -23.03
N ILE A 773 1.04 -14.61 -23.34
CA ILE A 773 2.03 -15.30 -24.16
C ILE A 773 1.31 -15.91 -25.36
N GLN A 774 1.86 -15.67 -26.54
CA GLN A 774 1.56 -16.40 -27.76
C GLN A 774 2.61 -17.49 -27.91
N SER A 775 2.31 -18.69 -27.39
CA SER A 775 3.27 -19.78 -27.36
C SER A 775 3.45 -20.43 -28.75
N ALA A 776 2.39 -20.56 -29.54
CA ALA A 776 2.49 -21.01 -30.93
C ALA A 776 2.74 -19.86 -31.91
N GLU A 777 3.61 -20.06 -32.91
CA GLU A 777 3.59 -19.17 -34.07
C GLU A 777 2.22 -19.30 -34.77
N PRO A 778 1.56 -18.18 -35.12
CA PRO A 778 0.27 -18.24 -35.80
C PRO A 778 0.44 -19.00 -37.10
N VAL A 779 -0.30 -20.11 -37.27
CA VAL A 779 -0.44 -20.74 -38.58
C VAL A 779 -1.06 -19.67 -39.49
N PRO A 780 -0.41 -19.28 -40.61
CA PRO A 780 -0.98 -18.27 -41.49
C PRO A 780 -2.40 -18.67 -41.88
N GLU A 781 -3.29 -17.68 -42.03
CA GLU A 781 -4.65 -17.92 -42.50
C GLU A 781 -4.59 -18.74 -43.80
N GLN A 782 -5.24 -19.90 -43.82
CA GLN A 782 -5.17 -20.81 -44.96
C GLN A 782 -5.66 -20.11 -46.22
N GLN A 783 -4.86 -20.13 -47.29
CA GLN A 783 -5.17 -19.50 -48.56
C GLN A 783 -5.42 -20.56 -49.62
N ALA A 784 -6.52 -20.41 -50.37
CA ALA A 784 -6.74 -21.28 -51.51
C ALA A 784 -5.71 -20.98 -52.62
N PRO A 785 -5.18 -22.01 -53.30
CA PRO A 785 -4.30 -21.81 -54.44
C PRO A 785 -4.96 -20.95 -55.54
N VAL A 786 -4.16 -20.26 -56.34
CA VAL A 786 -4.63 -19.40 -57.44
C VAL A 786 -4.01 -19.85 -58.75
N ILE A 787 -4.86 -20.18 -59.73
CA ILE A 787 -4.45 -20.48 -61.11
C ILE A 787 -4.53 -19.19 -61.94
N GLU A 788 -3.51 -18.89 -62.75
CA GLU A 788 -3.58 -17.73 -63.67
C GLU A 788 -4.71 -17.89 -64.69
N VAL A 789 -5.45 -16.81 -64.94
CA VAL A 789 -6.62 -16.81 -65.83
C VAL A 789 -6.23 -16.99 -67.30
N GLN A 790 -7.09 -17.66 -68.08
CA GLN A 790 -7.02 -17.75 -69.55
C GLN A 790 -5.70 -18.32 -70.11
N GLN A 791 -5.10 -19.29 -69.42
CA GLN A 791 -3.90 -19.97 -69.92
C GLN A 791 -4.21 -20.77 -71.20
N SER A 792 -3.34 -20.66 -72.20
CA SER A 792 -3.47 -21.34 -73.48
C SER A 792 -2.18 -22.04 -73.89
N PHE A 793 -2.28 -23.28 -74.32
CA PHE A 793 -1.16 -24.09 -74.82
C PHE A 793 -1.47 -24.62 -76.22
N GLU A 794 -0.43 -25.06 -76.91
CA GLU A 794 -0.53 -25.65 -78.25
C GLU A 794 0.14 -27.01 -78.26
N ILE A 795 -0.47 -27.97 -78.94
CA ILE A 795 0.09 -29.31 -79.14
C ILE A 795 -0.22 -29.77 -80.57
N VAL A 796 0.67 -30.54 -81.17
CA VAL A 796 0.42 -31.13 -82.49
C VAL A 796 -0.48 -32.36 -82.28
N GLU A 797 -1.45 -32.58 -83.15
CA GLU A 797 -2.24 -33.81 -83.15
C GLU A 797 -1.36 -35.07 -83.25
N ASN A 798 -1.91 -36.23 -82.89
CA ASN A 798 -1.17 -37.51 -82.86
C ASN A 798 0.07 -37.52 -81.94
N SER A 799 0.26 -36.51 -81.09
CA SER A 799 1.27 -36.53 -80.04
C SER A 799 1.11 -37.77 -79.15
N GLU A 800 2.20 -38.46 -78.87
CA GLU A 800 2.19 -39.68 -78.05
C GLU A 800 1.55 -39.41 -76.67
N VAL A 801 0.79 -40.37 -76.14
CA VAL A 801 0.31 -40.31 -74.75
C VAL A 801 1.51 -40.17 -73.81
N GLY A 802 1.49 -39.14 -72.97
CA GLY A 802 2.60 -38.72 -72.11
C GLY A 802 3.43 -37.56 -72.67
N ALA A 803 3.17 -37.09 -73.89
CA ALA A 803 3.79 -35.89 -74.42
C ALA A 803 3.44 -34.66 -73.57
N VAL A 804 4.44 -33.83 -73.26
CA VAL A 804 4.27 -32.60 -72.49
C VAL A 804 3.67 -31.52 -73.37
N ILE A 805 2.51 -31.00 -72.95
CA ILE A 805 1.80 -29.90 -73.60
C ILE A 805 2.33 -28.56 -73.08
N GLY A 806 2.59 -28.48 -71.78
CA GLY A 806 3.07 -27.25 -71.15
C GLY A 806 3.11 -27.30 -69.63
N GLN A 807 3.38 -26.16 -69.02
CA GLN A 807 3.47 -25.98 -67.58
C GLN A 807 2.40 -24.98 -67.16
N LEU A 808 1.45 -25.43 -66.35
CA LEU A 808 0.42 -24.59 -65.75
C LEU A 808 1.08 -23.61 -64.77
N VAL A 809 0.69 -22.34 -64.85
CA VAL A 809 1.10 -21.28 -63.94
C VAL A 809 0.06 -21.14 -62.84
N PHE A 810 0.50 -21.34 -61.60
CA PHE A 810 -0.30 -21.17 -60.40
C PHE A 810 0.60 -20.64 -59.28
N SER A 811 -0.03 -20.04 -58.26
CA SER A 811 0.63 -19.56 -57.06
C SER A 811 -0.18 -19.98 -55.85
N ASP A 812 0.51 -20.14 -54.73
CA ASP A 812 -0.12 -20.54 -53.48
C ASP A 812 0.55 -19.75 -52.34
N GLY A 813 -0.26 -19.03 -51.56
CA GLY A 813 0.20 -17.97 -50.66
C GLY A 813 0.85 -18.52 -49.38
N ASP A 814 0.50 -19.75 -49.03
CA ASP A 814 0.88 -20.50 -47.83
C ASP A 814 1.40 -21.90 -48.19
N ALA A 815 1.99 -22.05 -49.39
CA ALA A 815 2.51 -23.32 -49.93
C ALA A 815 3.52 -24.05 -49.02
N ASP A 816 4.19 -23.32 -48.12
CA ASP A 816 5.11 -23.89 -47.13
C ASP A 816 4.38 -24.71 -46.05
N TYR A 817 3.08 -24.46 -45.85
CA TYR A 817 2.20 -25.14 -44.89
C TYR A 817 1.19 -26.04 -45.59
N THR A 818 0.58 -25.56 -46.68
CA THR A 818 -0.46 -26.26 -47.45
C THR A 818 -0.13 -26.24 -48.94
N PRO A 819 0.85 -27.02 -49.42
CA PRO A 819 1.20 -27.03 -50.84
C PRO A 819 0.09 -27.62 -51.71
N VAL A 820 -0.04 -27.15 -52.96
CA VAL A 820 -0.85 -27.79 -54.01
C VAL A 820 -0.48 -29.27 -54.18
N VAL A 821 -1.47 -30.15 -54.01
CA VAL A 821 -1.30 -31.61 -54.14
C VAL A 821 -1.96 -32.19 -55.38
N SER A 822 -2.96 -31.52 -55.94
CA SER A 822 -3.65 -32.03 -57.14
C SER A 822 -4.34 -30.95 -57.96
N PHE A 823 -4.66 -31.31 -59.21
CA PHE A 823 -5.52 -30.53 -60.10
C PHE A 823 -6.69 -31.39 -60.53
N SER A 824 -7.91 -30.85 -60.40
CA SER A 824 -9.11 -31.43 -60.99
C SER A 824 -9.38 -30.79 -62.34
N ILE A 825 -9.83 -31.61 -63.29
CA ILE A 825 -10.11 -31.22 -64.67
C ILE A 825 -11.56 -31.60 -64.96
N GLU A 826 -12.35 -30.63 -65.40
CA GLU A 826 -13.75 -30.80 -65.78
C GLU A 826 -13.97 -30.27 -67.20
N GLY A 827 -14.87 -30.90 -67.95
CA GLY A 827 -15.19 -30.50 -69.31
C GLY A 827 -15.48 -31.70 -70.22
N GLU A 828 -16.05 -31.40 -71.38
CA GLU A 828 -16.05 -32.33 -72.51
C GLU A 828 -14.56 -32.52 -72.87
N HIS A 829 -14.04 -33.76 -72.83
CA HIS A 829 -12.61 -34.11 -73.01
C HIS A 829 -11.66 -33.95 -71.80
N ALA A 830 -12.17 -33.91 -70.56
CA ALA A 830 -11.29 -33.92 -69.37
C ALA A 830 -10.36 -35.15 -69.26
N ASP A 831 -10.69 -36.27 -69.93
CA ASP A 831 -9.86 -37.48 -70.02
C ASP A 831 -8.73 -37.37 -71.06
N ALA A 832 -8.69 -36.28 -71.85
CA ALA A 832 -7.71 -36.10 -72.92
C ALA A 832 -6.34 -35.63 -72.43
N ILE A 833 -6.28 -35.03 -71.23
CA ILE A 833 -5.04 -34.55 -70.61
C ILE A 833 -4.92 -34.98 -69.16
N ALA A 834 -3.70 -34.90 -68.63
CA ALA A 834 -3.42 -35.01 -67.20
C ALA A 834 -2.55 -33.84 -66.74
N ILE A 835 -2.76 -33.38 -65.51
CA ILE A 835 -1.97 -32.32 -64.87
C ILE A 835 -1.33 -32.91 -63.60
N SER A 836 -0.01 -32.81 -63.48
CA SER A 836 0.72 -33.26 -62.29
C SER A 836 0.55 -32.26 -61.12
N ALA A 837 0.90 -32.67 -59.90
CA ALA A 837 0.91 -31.75 -58.74
C ALA A 837 1.86 -30.54 -58.92
N THR A 838 2.87 -30.66 -59.78
CA THR A 838 3.75 -29.53 -60.13
C THR A 838 3.19 -28.66 -61.25
N GLY A 839 2.00 -28.97 -61.79
CA GLY A 839 1.36 -28.25 -62.89
C GLY A 839 1.79 -28.67 -64.30
N GLU A 840 2.54 -29.77 -64.47
CA GLU A 840 2.94 -30.24 -65.80
C GLU A 840 1.73 -30.86 -66.51
N ILE A 841 1.39 -30.33 -67.69
CA ILE A 841 0.26 -30.76 -68.51
C ILE A 841 0.76 -31.76 -69.55
N THR A 842 0.13 -32.93 -69.61
CA THR A 842 0.50 -34.01 -70.54
C THR A 842 -0.70 -34.56 -71.29
N VAL A 843 -0.45 -35.12 -72.48
CA VAL A 843 -1.45 -35.86 -73.26
C VAL A 843 -1.81 -37.16 -72.53
N ALA A 844 -3.08 -37.36 -72.20
CA ALA A 844 -3.58 -38.58 -71.55
C ALA A 844 -4.31 -39.53 -72.53
N LYS A 845 -4.71 -39.02 -73.68
CA LYS A 845 -5.42 -39.73 -74.75
C LYS A 845 -5.04 -39.15 -76.11
N GLU A 846 -5.12 -39.95 -77.16
CA GLU A 846 -4.88 -39.49 -78.54
C GLU A 846 -5.76 -38.27 -78.86
N LEU A 847 -5.13 -37.25 -79.48
CA LEU A 847 -5.74 -36.00 -79.89
C LEU A 847 -5.76 -35.95 -81.42
N ASP A 848 -6.93 -35.67 -82.00
CA ASP A 848 -7.19 -35.65 -83.44
C ASP A 848 -7.76 -34.26 -83.80
N PHE A 849 -7.06 -33.53 -84.68
CA PHE A 849 -7.44 -32.17 -85.05
C PHE A 849 -8.78 -32.12 -85.80
N GLU A 850 -9.10 -33.14 -86.60
CA GLU A 850 -10.35 -33.18 -87.37
C GLU A 850 -11.57 -33.49 -86.48
N GLU A 851 -11.38 -34.10 -85.31
CA GLU A 851 -12.43 -34.33 -84.32
C GLU A 851 -12.68 -33.08 -83.48
N GLU A 852 -11.62 -32.50 -82.90
CA GLU A 852 -11.69 -31.29 -82.08
C GLU A 852 -10.38 -30.50 -82.19
N ASP A 853 -10.43 -29.30 -82.76
CA ASP A 853 -9.24 -28.46 -82.94
C ASP A 853 -8.86 -27.67 -81.67
N LYS A 854 -9.71 -27.70 -80.64
CA LYS A 854 -9.50 -26.95 -79.39
C LYS A 854 -10.20 -27.57 -78.19
N LEU A 855 -9.42 -27.94 -77.17
CA LEU A 855 -9.95 -28.32 -75.87
C LEU A 855 -10.19 -27.06 -75.02
N THR A 856 -11.38 -26.95 -74.43
CA THR A 856 -11.72 -25.93 -73.42
C THR A 856 -12.08 -26.62 -72.11
N LEU A 857 -11.15 -26.60 -71.16
CA LEU A 857 -11.23 -27.35 -69.92
C LEU A 857 -11.34 -26.40 -68.73
N MET A 858 -12.06 -26.81 -67.70
CA MET A 858 -12.13 -26.12 -66.43
C MET A 858 -11.21 -26.81 -65.44
N ILE A 859 -10.33 -26.05 -64.78
CA ILE A 859 -9.35 -26.59 -63.84
C ILE A 859 -9.49 -25.93 -62.47
N ARG A 860 -9.29 -26.72 -61.41
CA ARG A 860 -9.11 -26.24 -60.04
C ARG A 860 -7.88 -26.90 -59.42
N ALA A 861 -7.11 -26.14 -58.66
CA ALA A 861 -6.03 -26.65 -57.82
C ALA A 861 -6.61 -26.98 -56.44
N GLU A 862 -6.10 -28.05 -55.83
CA GLU A 862 -6.39 -28.45 -54.46
C GLU A 862 -5.08 -28.53 -53.68
N ASP A 863 -5.02 -27.88 -52.53
CA ASP A 863 -3.89 -27.96 -51.59
C ASP A 863 -4.00 -29.17 -50.63
N SER A 864 -2.97 -29.38 -49.81
CA SER A 864 -2.97 -30.49 -48.84
C SER A 864 -3.97 -30.32 -47.69
N ALA A 865 -4.57 -29.14 -47.51
CA ALA A 865 -5.64 -28.87 -46.56
C ALA A 865 -7.05 -29.06 -47.17
N GLY A 866 -7.15 -29.26 -48.49
CA GLY A 866 -8.40 -29.42 -49.22
C GLY A 866 -9.03 -28.11 -49.68
N ASN A 867 -8.31 -26.98 -49.62
CA ASN A 867 -8.78 -25.72 -50.18
C ASN A 867 -8.72 -25.78 -51.71
N LEU A 868 -9.79 -25.31 -52.35
CA LEU A 868 -9.93 -25.33 -53.81
C LEU A 868 -9.77 -23.93 -54.38
N SER A 869 -8.97 -23.81 -55.43
CA SER A 869 -8.93 -22.59 -56.23
C SER A 869 -10.30 -22.27 -56.85
N GLU A 870 -10.49 -21.00 -57.21
CA GLU A 870 -11.50 -20.64 -58.20
C GLU A 870 -11.29 -21.44 -59.49
N ALA A 871 -12.39 -21.80 -60.14
CA ALA A 871 -12.34 -22.58 -61.38
C ALA A 871 -11.86 -21.69 -62.53
N GLN A 872 -10.82 -22.13 -63.24
CA GLN A 872 -10.24 -21.40 -64.36
C GLN A 872 -10.34 -22.16 -65.67
N LEU A 873 -10.55 -21.41 -66.76
CA LEU A 873 -10.53 -21.98 -68.11
C LEU A 873 -9.10 -22.15 -68.61
N LEU A 874 -8.80 -23.37 -69.05
CA LEU A 874 -7.59 -23.80 -69.74
C LEU A 874 -7.94 -24.09 -71.20
N TYR A 875 -7.17 -23.50 -72.12
CA TYR A 875 -7.33 -23.74 -73.56
C TYR A 875 -6.14 -24.54 -74.09
N ILE A 876 -6.41 -25.60 -74.85
CA ILE A 876 -5.37 -26.34 -75.57
C ILE A 876 -5.76 -26.34 -77.04
N ASN A 877 -5.03 -25.60 -77.86
CA ASN A 877 -5.23 -25.63 -79.30
C ASN A 877 -4.46 -26.82 -79.85
N ILE A 878 -5.17 -27.71 -80.52
CA ILE A 878 -4.57 -28.81 -81.25
C ILE A 878 -4.21 -28.23 -82.63
N THR A 879 -3.01 -28.49 -83.10
CA THR A 879 -2.53 -28.03 -84.40
C THR A 879 -2.41 -29.23 -85.32
N ASN A 880 -2.95 -29.10 -86.53
CA ASN A 880 -2.88 -30.15 -87.53
C ASN A 880 -1.41 -30.43 -87.90
N ASP A 881 -1.03 -31.70 -87.90
CA ASP A 881 0.25 -32.13 -88.45
C ASP A 881 0.14 -32.19 -89.98
N VAL A 882 0.43 -31.05 -90.60
CA VAL A 882 0.46 -30.90 -92.06
C VAL A 882 1.39 -31.91 -92.75
N ALA A 883 2.23 -32.67 -92.04
CA ALA A 883 3.01 -33.76 -92.63
C ALA A 883 2.17 -35.00 -93.02
N ASP A 884 1.01 -35.23 -92.39
CA ASP A 884 0.10 -36.34 -92.74
C ASP A 884 -0.89 -35.93 -93.86
N ASP A 885 -1.10 -34.62 -94.04
CA ASP A 885 -2.04 -34.05 -95.03
C ASP A 885 -1.42 -33.78 -96.41
N VAL A 886 -0.12 -34.06 -96.62
CA VAL A 886 0.54 -33.96 -97.94
C VAL A 886 0.57 -35.31 -98.68
N THR A 887 -0.60 -35.87 -98.96
CA THR A 887 -0.81 -36.66 -100.17
C THR A 887 -2.05 -36.22 -100.94
N GLU A 888 -2.09 -34.97 -101.41
CA GLU A 888 -2.52 -34.64 -102.77
C GLU A 888 -2.32 -33.14 -103.08
N GLU A 889 -1.45 -32.87 -104.07
CA GLU A 889 -1.44 -31.72 -105.01
C GLU A 889 -1.25 -30.29 -104.46
N ASP A 890 -0.46 -29.38 -105.03
CA ASP A 890 0.65 -29.37 -105.98
C ASP A 890 1.07 -27.87 -106.05
N GLU A 891 2.35 -27.63 -106.35
CA GLU A 891 2.89 -26.48 -107.10
C GLU A 891 2.41 -25.03 -106.81
N ALA A 892 3.33 -24.18 -106.33
CA ALA A 892 3.93 -23.11 -107.16
C ALA A 892 4.67 -22.06 -106.32
N GLU A 893 5.94 -21.83 -106.73
CA GLU A 893 6.62 -20.53 -106.89
C GLU A 893 6.59 -19.49 -105.76
N GLU A 894 7.65 -18.77 -105.41
CA GLU A 894 9.09 -18.74 -105.69
C GLU A 894 9.55 -17.47 -104.93
N GLU A 895 10.77 -17.50 -104.37
CA GLU A 895 11.70 -16.37 -104.27
C GLU A 895 11.34 -15.12 -103.41
N SER A 896 12.22 -14.53 -102.57
CA SER A 896 13.66 -14.71 -102.35
C SER A 896 14.18 -13.77 -101.24
N LYS A 897 15.36 -14.12 -100.69
CA LYS A 897 16.47 -13.26 -100.17
C LYS A 897 16.32 -12.61 -98.79
N ASP A 898 17.35 -12.52 -97.94
CA ASP A 898 18.79 -12.76 -98.06
C ASP A 898 19.41 -12.84 -96.64
N ASP A 899 20.54 -13.56 -96.53
CA ASP A 899 21.74 -13.27 -95.71
C ASP A 899 21.68 -13.15 -94.17
N ASP A 900 22.69 -13.48 -93.37
CA ASP A 900 23.94 -14.23 -93.49
C ASP A 900 24.55 -14.30 -92.06
N SER A 901 25.27 -15.39 -91.78
CA SER A 901 26.42 -15.51 -90.87
C SER A 901 26.38 -15.11 -89.38
N GLY A 902 26.76 -16.09 -88.54
CA GLY A 902 27.94 -15.96 -87.64
C GLY A 902 27.69 -15.46 -86.21
N SER A 903 27.91 -16.28 -85.18
CA SER A 903 29.22 -16.66 -84.63
C SER A 903 29.70 -15.81 -83.42
N PHE A 904 29.78 -16.50 -82.27
CA PHE A 904 30.71 -16.34 -81.14
C PHE A 904 30.56 -15.21 -80.09
N ALA A 905 30.39 -15.69 -78.84
CA ALA A 905 31.21 -15.42 -77.64
C ALA A 905 30.97 -14.17 -76.76
N TRP A 906 30.36 -14.46 -75.59
CA TRP A 906 30.88 -14.31 -74.22
C TRP A 906 31.58 -13.01 -73.71
N LEU A 907 31.17 -12.66 -72.47
CA LEU A 907 31.93 -12.18 -71.30
C LEU A 907 32.21 -10.66 -71.09
N SER A 908 31.54 -10.16 -70.04
CA SER A 908 32.09 -9.54 -68.80
C SER A 908 32.35 -8.03 -68.62
N LEU A 909 31.73 -7.54 -67.52
CA LEU A 909 32.27 -6.84 -66.33
C LEU A 909 32.49 -5.31 -66.29
N LEU A 910 31.90 -4.75 -65.21
CA LEU A 910 32.37 -3.65 -64.30
C LEU A 910 32.35 -2.20 -64.83
N ALA A 911 32.07 -1.13 -64.05
CA ALA A 911 31.70 -0.93 -62.65
C ALA A 911 31.38 0.57 -62.37
N LEU A 912 30.45 0.83 -61.43
CA LEU A 912 30.44 1.88 -60.36
C LEU A 912 30.56 3.39 -60.73
N PRO A 913 30.40 4.34 -59.78
CA PRO A 913 29.29 4.64 -58.83
C PRO A 913 28.91 6.15 -58.87
N PHE A 914 27.95 6.63 -58.06
CA PHE A 914 28.14 7.79 -57.13
C PHE A 914 26.86 8.17 -56.36
N ALA A 915 27.06 8.41 -55.06
CA ALA A 915 26.12 8.98 -54.10
C ALA A 915 26.12 10.53 -54.13
N LEU A 916 25.04 11.16 -53.63
CA LEU A 916 24.98 12.24 -52.61
C LEU A 916 23.55 12.84 -52.60
N ARG A 917 22.75 12.64 -51.54
CA ARG A 917 22.69 13.40 -50.27
C ARG A 917 21.94 14.74 -50.38
N ARG A 918 20.80 14.86 -49.69
CA ARG A 918 20.48 16.06 -48.88
C ARG A 918 19.41 15.82 -47.80
N ARG A 919 19.86 15.95 -46.55
CA ARG A 919 19.08 16.24 -45.33
C ARG A 919 18.39 17.61 -45.43
N MET A 920 17.20 17.73 -44.83
CA MET A 920 16.80 18.76 -43.85
C MET A 920 15.63 18.17 -43.04
N LYS A 921 15.84 17.73 -41.78
CA LYS A 921 15.46 18.46 -40.55
C LYS A 921 14.11 19.20 -40.67
N LYS A 922 13.03 18.58 -40.18
CA LYS A 922 12.55 18.79 -38.82
C LYS A 922 12.19 17.44 -38.22
#